data_AF-A0A7L3V4W0-F1
#
_entry.id   AF-A0A7L3V4W0-F1
#
_cell.length_a   1.000
_cell.length_b   1.000
_cell.length_c   1.000
_cell.angle_alpha   90.00
_cell.angle_beta   90.00
_cell.angle_gamma   90.00
#
_symmetry.space_group_name_H-M   'P 1'
#
loop_
_entity.id
_entity.type
_entity.pdbx_description
1 polymer ?
#
loop_
_entity_poly.entity_id
_entity_poly.type
_entity_poly.pdbx_seq_one_letter_code
_entity_poly.pdbx_strand_id
1 'polypeptide(L)'
;TMPSSLWVFSPIVSPIARTVLPSGSVVVNSCSSAAEQLCNFVCDCSDCSDENQCGYLRGSAVLGTPFTCDFEDSDCGWQDVGTSTYGWVRGRASLAMWGMGPHSDHTVGTDLGWFLVTMSPPAKTTATAWLRSPEMREAAATCEIRTWYHLSGRWLNQTERPVLRLAVAHRDEVVELWQSPERSREGWHQLIAYPGRIMEQFQLIFSLTQPPTCGAEVALDDIMFRNCGLPEVGQQACTAQESRCQRGSCLAQRRFCDGTDDCGDNSDEGTAHCKNFTRCSFDYDLCGWETAAGPPVWGRNTSLNLGTSYSIPTRDHSNNSRAGFFLHVSSDPTAQAGGTAQLSSPTFQATNSCSLVLYCHLHGSATSSLSISYVTNSTKHLMRERTGDLGSCWVRERVDFNVTDPFKVLIEGVAGSGGTVAIDDLILSQGCVKEQGELVGSVPHSAPPLVTLPRQPHASPCAADEVACDSGDCIAAELACDFADTCADGSDEERCGTTTFESGAGGWHDVSVGRLRWGLQKVTESDIFFTVFLYSGTFLALQTGEGQMMGPAKARSPLLGPSGPACTMEMSYHIHSDPQGFLAISVADHTAGTTQLVWQTQHRGSTTGGHVRVPLGERSRPFQVELLALVDLQGSASVGVDNVTFEQCYLDVVSPTAAELSCNFERGMCGWYQDLSSDFKWVHSTGQGQGSDHTTGSGYFLSVDSSVPWSHGQRALLLSSHQELATAPRCLSFWYRLAGPQIGTLNLKLWPEGGEEVVLWTCRGTQGSIWHRAWATLPSTGQQRYRVAFEVLHDGFLGDVGLDDITQTAGPCGAKLSCSFEVEGCGLAASGKGTWQRQSNGTGTTAGPVADHTTGTTAGHYMVVNTGRLSLPAGHTAALTSQPYQPSMSAQCLAFWYQLSAGTPGSLRVFVEQSRVRRKVLSMSTMEGSNWHRSHVTIQPDGDWQVVFEAVGAGGDHGYIALDDLQVSEGACPKPASCDFEQDTCGWSSPLDPRLHSLAWGWKSGITLAKYPGPEQDHTLGTRNGHYMHFDTSVLGARGTSALLESPPLPAATDSCLRFWYHMDIPEHLSSGELRVTLHGAAGQRTVWSVPGHRSRGWQGAVVPVQSPSEFQISFEITTRRWPMEGTVALDDIMYSARVGCHSSPESPVEEKPSGSFVAEVALSALLALVIVALVAAGGWYWLKQRRLASRTPTENNSSQGFDNITFRD
;
A
#
# COMPACT_ATOMS: atom_id res chain seq x y z
N THR A 1 75.52 4.64 -40.64
CA THR A 1 74.46 4.19 -41.55
C THR A 1 73.10 4.72 -41.07
N MET A 2 72.83 5.99 -41.37
CA MET A 2 71.50 6.49 -41.77
C MET A 2 71.23 6.05 -43.24
N PRO A 3 70.07 6.34 -43.86
CA PRO A 3 68.67 6.22 -43.41
C PRO A 3 67.79 5.52 -44.49
N SER A 4 66.53 5.19 -44.17
CA SER A 4 65.41 5.19 -45.14
C SER A 4 64.10 5.38 -44.38
N SER A 5 63.22 6.21 -44.94
CA SER A 5 62.22 7.03 -44.28
C SER A 5 60.88 6.98 -45.01
N LEU A 6 59.78 7.06 -44.23
CA LEU A 6 58.45 7.69 -44.50
C LEU A 6 57.67 7.22 -45.76
N TRP A 7 56.37 6.93 -45.71
CA TRP A 7 55.26 7.88 -45.54
C TRP A 7 53.90 7.18 -45.32
N VAL A 8 53.03 7.91 -44.63
CA VAL A 8 51.57 7.75 -44.42
C VAL A 8 50.79 7.98 -45.72
N PHE A 9 49.72 7.20 -45.98
CA PHE A 9 48.55 7.62 -46.78
C PHE A 9 47.30 6.78 -46.46
N SER A 10 46.16 7.46 -46.21
CA SER A 10 44.79 6.92 -46.30
C SER A 10 44.47 6.40 -47.72
N PRO A 11 43.39 5.63 -47.90
CA PRO A 11 42.24 6.22 -48.59
C PRO A 11 40.85 5.74 -48.12
N ILE A 12 39.93 6.72 -48.02
CA ILE A 12 38.60 6.80 -48.64
C ILE A 12 37.79 5.49 -48.78
N VAL A 13 36.66 5.39 -48.06
CA VAL A 13 35.43 4.75 -48.56
C VAL A 13 34.21 5.59 -48.16
N SER A 14 33.36 5.85 -49.16
CA SER A 14 32.12 6.64 -49.16
C SER A 14 30.96 5.96 -48.41
N PRO A 15 29.87 6.70 -48.12
CA PRO A 15 28.81 6.30 -47.20
C PRO A 15 27.69 5.51 -47.90
N ILE A 16 27.09 4.55 -47.20
CA ILE A 16 25.74 4.07 -47.50
C ILE A 16 24.88 4.44 -46.31
N ALA A 17 24.08 5.49 -46.51
CA ALA A 17 23.00 5.87 -45.62
C ALA A 17 21.96 4.75 -45.56
N ARG A 18 21.76 4.18 -44.37
CA ARG A 18 20.46 3.64 -43.95
C ARG A 18 19.96 4.56 -42.85
N THR A 19 19.23 5.58 -43.26
CA THR A 19 18.35 6.37 -42.41
C THR A 19 17.21 5.47 -41.95
N VAL A 20 17.36 4.91 -40.75
CA VAL A 20 16.22 4.58 -39.89
C VAL A 20 16.13 5.74 -38.91
N LEU A 21 15.18 6.63 -39.16
CA LEU A 21 14.79 7.69 -38.23
C LEU A 21 14.22 7.03 -36.96
N PRO A 22 14.64 7.40 -35.74
CA PRO A 22 13.82 7.17 -34.57
C PRO A 22 12.70 8.21 -34.61
N SER A 23 11.46 7.76 -34.79
CA SER A 23 10.28 8.55 -34.53
C SER A 23 10.01 8.57 -33.03
N GLY A 24 10.67 9.49 -32.33
CA GLY A 24 10.29 9.99 -31.02
C GLY A 24 10.49 11.49 -31.08
N SER A 25 9.46 12.27 -30.80
CA SER A 25 9.49 13.73 -30.88
C SER A 25 10.64 14.30 -30.07
N VAL A 26 11.72 14.72 -30.75
CA VAL A 26 12.71 15.62 -30.18
C VAL A 26 12.00 16.96 -29.99
N VAL A 27 11.45 17.18 -28.81
CA VAL A 27 10.98 18.51 -28.40
C VAL A 27 12.25 19.31 -28.14
N VAL A 28 12.72 19.98 -29.20
CA VAL A 28 13.83 20.92 -29.12
C VAL A 28 13.40 22.06 -28.21
N ASN A 29 14.26 22.46 -27.26
CA ASN A 29 14.08 23.67 -26.45
C ASN A 29 13.49 24.79 -27.32
N SER A 30 12.27 25.22 -26.98
CA SER A 30 11.47 26.10 -27.82
C SER A 30 11.89 27.56 -27.67
N CYS A 31 12.64 27.89 -26.60
CA CYS A 31 13.21 29.19 -26.36
C CYS A 31 14.75 29.16 -26.47
N SER A 32 15.36 30.25 -26.94
CA SER A 32 16.83 30.35 -27.00
C SER A 32 17.40 30.71 -25.62
N SER A 33 17.20 29.83 -24.63
CA SER A 33 17.75 30.00 -23.29
C SER A 33 19.28 29.88 -23.31
N ALA A 34 19.95 30.57 -22.38
CA ALA A 34 21.39 30.43 -22.22
C ALA A 34 21.74 29.01 -21.75
N ALA A 35 22.96 28.53 -22.00
CA ALA A 35 23.37 27.19 -21.56
C ALA A 35 23.35 27.01 -20.02
N GLU A 36 23.36 28.10 -19.27
CA GLU A 36 23.26 28.15 -17.81
C GLU A 36 21.80 28.03 -17.30
N GLN A 37 20.84 28.15 -18.20
CA GLN A 37 19.39 28.08 -17.97
C GLN A 37 18.78 26.76 -18.45
N LEU A 38 19.60 25.73 -18.63
CA LEU A 38 19.15 24.40 -19.06
C LEU A 38 19.32 23.43 -17.90
N CYS A 39 18.27 22.68 -17.59
CA CYS A 39 18.27 21.67 -16.53
C CYS A 39 18.68 22.21 -15.16
N ASN A 40 18.19 23.40 -14.82
CA ASN A 40 18.47 24.12 -13.57
C ASN A 40 17.30 24.08 -12.56
N PHE A 41 16.29 23.25 -12.83
CA PHE A 41 15.08 23.10 -12.01
C PHE A 41 14.23 24.38 -11.90
N VAL A 42 14.37 25.31 -12.85
CA VAL A 42 13.57 26.55 -12.94
C VAL A 42 13.02 26.67 -14.35
N CYS A 43 11.71 26.87 -14.50
CA CYS A 43 11.12 27.12 -15.81
C CYS A 43 11.44 28.54 -16.30
N ASP A 44 12.53 28.72 -17.05
CA ASP A 44 12.89 29.98 -17.67
C ASP A 44 12.11 30.21 -18.98
N CYS A 45 11.73 29.16 -19.71
CA CYS A 45 10.83 29.27 -20.86
C CYS A 45 9.36 29.29 -20.41
N SER A 46 8.49 30.02 -21.14
CA SER A 46 7.05 30.08 -20.85
C SER A 46 6.32 28.73 -20.94
N ASP A 47 6.91 27.76 -21.64
CA ASP A 47 6.40 26.40 -21.76
C ASP A 47 7.18 25.36 -20.93
N CYS A 48 8.20 25.78 -20.17
CA CYS A 48 9.19 24.97 -19.45
C CYS A 48 10.01 24.02 -20.35
N SER A 49 10.22 24.37 -21.63
CA SER A 49 10.92 23.48 -22.56
C SER A 49 12.42 23.33 -22.32
N ASP A 50 13.01 24.28 -21.59
CA ASP A 50 14.37 24.27 -21.05
C ASP A 50 14.62 23.19 -20.00
N GLU A 51 13.55 22.71 -19.35
CA GLU A 51 13.58 21.71 -18.29
C GLU A 51 13.09 20.33 -18.77
N ASN A 52 12.84 20.17 -20.07
CA ASN A 52 12.49 18.88 -20.65
C ASN A 52 13.75 18.03 -20.89
N GLN A 53 13.66 16.71 -20.68
CA GLN A 53 14.76 15.75 -20.90
C GLN A 53 15.96 15.94 -19.95
N CYS A 54 15.74 16.58 -18.81
CA CYS A 54 16.75 16.79 -17.77
C CYS A 54 16.79 15.66 -16.71
N GLY A 55 16.22 14.49 -17.04
CA GLY A 55 16.01 13.40 -16.08
C GLY A 55 14.64 13.45 -15.40
N TYR A 56 13.76 14.36 -15.82
CA TYR A 56 12.40 14.58 -15.34
C TYR A 56 11.50 15.18 -16.44
N LEU A 57 10.19 15.14 -16.23
CA LEU A 57 9.15 15.68 -17.10
C LEU A 57 8.28 16.70 -16.35
N ARG A 58 7.65 17.57 -17.13
CA ARG A 58 6.96 18.82 -16.79
C ARG A 58 6.22 18.83 -15.43
N GLY A 59 6.60 19.78 -14.57
CA GLY A 59 5.94 20.03 -13.29
C GLY A 59 6.10 21.47 -12.76
N SER A 60 5.46 22.44 -13.42
CA SER A 60 4.82 23.66 -12.86
C SER A 60 5.49 25.04 -12.98
N ALA A 61 4.60 26.03 -13.11
CA ALA A 61 4.82 27.47 -12.99
C ALA A 61 4.61 27.99 -11.55
N VAL A 62 4.62 27.11 -10.54
CA VAL A 62 4.38 27.42 -9.12
C VAL A 62 5.42 26.70 -8.25
N LEU A 63 6.11 27.45 -7.39
CA LEU A 63 6.99 26.95 -6.32
C LEU A 63 6.32 25.83 -5.51
N GLY A 64 6.94 24.64 -5.47
CA GLY A 64 6.57 23.56 -4.53
C GLY A 64 6.11 22.24 -5.14
N THR A 65 5.85 22.17 -6.45
CA THR A 65 5.59 20.89 -7.13
C THR A 65 6.90 20.21 -7.53
N PRO A 66 7.02 18.88 -7.34
CA PRO A 66 8.20 18.13 -7.75
C PRO A 66 8.36 18.09 -9.28
N PHE A 67 9.60 18.11 -9.75
CA PHE A 67 9.91 17.59 -11.09
C PHE A 67 10.00 16.06 -11.00
N THR A 68 9.31 15.33 -11.86
CA THR A 68 9.19 13.86 -11.72
C THR A 68 9.51 13.14 -13.01
N CYS A 69 10.16 11.99 -12.91
CA CYS A 69 10.24 10.98 -13.97
C CYS A 69 9.52 9.73 -13.50
N ASP A 70 8.31 9.54 -14.00
CA ASP A 70 7.42 8.41 -13.75
C ASP A 70 7.58 7.28 -14.79
N PHE A 71 8.47 7.47 -15.76
CA PHE A 71 8.74 6.56 -16.88
C PHE A 71 7.54 6.22 -17.78
N GLU A 72 6.39 6.88 -17.66
CA GLU A 72 5.16 6.52 -18.39
C GLU A 72 5.22 6.91 -19.87
N ASP A 73 5.75 8.09 -20.16
CA ASP A 73 5.88 8.59 -21.54
C ASP A 73 7.26 8.25 -22.15
N SER A 74 8.33 8.27 -21.35
CA SER A 74 9.71 8.11 -21.84
C SER A 74 10.65 7.62 -20.72
N ASP A 75 11.93 7.37 -21.04
CA ASP A 75 12.97 7.14 -20.03
C ASP A 75 13.45 8.45 -19.36
N CYS A 76 12.85 9.59 -19.68
CA CYS A 76 13.24 10.95 -19.27
C CYS A 76 14.72 11.28 -19.55
N GLY A 77 15.38 10.56 -20.46
CA GLY A 77 16.80 10.69 -20.76
C GLY A 77 17.72 9.86 -19.86
N TRP A 78 17.19 9.07 -18.92
CA TRP A 78 17.99 8.12 -18.13
C TRP A 78 18.52 6.98 -19.00
N GLN A 79 19.80 6.66 -18.86
CA GLN A 79 20.48 5.70 -19.72
C GLN A 79 21.30 4.69 -18.91
N ASP A 80 21.21 3.42 -19.27
CA ASP A 80 22.15 2.42 -18.78
C ASP A 80 23.52 2.65 -19.46
N VAL A 81 24.55 2.84 -18.63
CA VAL A 81 25.95 3.03 -19.05
C VAL A 81 26.81 1.81 -18.68
N GLY A 82 26.18 0.70 -18.33
CA GLY A 82 26.84 -0.57 -18.02
C GLY A 82 27.49 -1.16 -19.26
N THR A 83 28.67 -1.77 -19.08
CA THR A 83 29.37 -2.51 -20.15
C THR A 83 28.99 -4.00 -20.17
N SER A 84 28.14 -4.43 -19.24
CA SER A 84 27.75 -5.83 -19.04
C SER A 84 26.38 -6.12 -19.65
N THR A 85 26.02 -7.40 -19.83
CA THR A 85 24.66 -7.80 -20.25
C THR A 85 23.61 -7.59 -19.15
N TYR A 86 24.07 -7.33 -17.91
CA TYR A 86 23.25 -6.96 -16.77
C TYR A 86 23.12 -5.43 -16.73
N GLY A 87 21.93 -4.92 -17.02
CA GLY A 87 21.66 -3.50 -17.20
C GLY A 87 20.18 -3.16 -16.99
N TRP A 88 19.92 -1.86 -16.86
CA TRP A 88 18.58 -1.30 -16.67
C TRP A 88 17.82 -1.22 -17.99
N VAL A 89 16.57 -1.64 -17.96
CA VAL A 89 15.66 -1.53 -19.09
C VAL A 89 14.30 -1.04 -18.61
N ARG A 90 13.63 -0.24 -19.44
CA ARG A 90 12.25 0.13 -19.20
C ARG A 90 11.35 -1.10 -19.40
N GLY A 91 10.58 -1.43 -18.38
CA GLY A 91 9.73 -2.59 -18.29
C GLY A 91 8.31 -2.25 -17.80
N ARG A 92 7.41 -3.23 -17.92
CA ARG A 92 6.01 -3.18 -17.50
C ARG A 92 5.67 -4.52 -16.84
N ALA A 93 4.93 -4.52 -15.74
CA ALA A 93 4.60 -5.78 -15.11
C ALA A 93 3.76 -6.63 -16.08
N SER A 94 4.19 -7.84 -16.40
CA SER A 94 3.36 -8.75 -17.17
C SER A 94 3.49 -10.14 -16.58
N LEU A 95 2.34 -10.71 -16.21
CA LEU A 95 2.20 -12.01 -15.53
C LEU A 95 2.90 -13.20 -16.22
N ALA A 96 3.40 -13.03 -17.45
CA ALA A 96 3.95 -14.12 -18.27
C ALA A 96 5.45 -14.00 -18.61
N MET A 97 6.16 -12.93 -18.25
CA MET A 97 7.58 -12.78 -18.64
C MET A 97 8.59 -12.66 -17.49
N TRP A 98 8.21 -12.14 -16.32
CA TRP A 98 9.16 -11.88 -15.23
C TRP A 98 8.71 -12.59 -13.96
N GLY A 99 9.31 -13.74 -13.70
CA GLY A 99 8.85 -14.68 -12.67
C GLY A 99 9.06 -14.22 -11.24
N MET A 100 9.67 -13.05 -10.99
CA MET A 100 9.96 -12.50 -9.64
C MET A 100 10.02 -10.96 -9.62
N GLY A 101 9.38 -10.24 -10.54
CA GLY A 101 9.41 -8.76 -10.63
C GLY A 101 8.19 -8.10 -9.97
N PRO A 102 8.11 -6.75 -9.91
CA PRO A 102 6.89 -6.08 -9.45
C PRO A 102 5.67 -6.50 -10.28
N HIS A 103 4.54 -6.74 -9.62
CA HIS A 103 3.26 -7.12 -10.25
C HIS A 103 2.47 -5.91 -10.77
N SER A 104 2.84 -4.71 -10.34
CA SER A 104 2.23 -3.46 -10.74
C SER A 104 3.28 -2.34 -10.69
N ASP A 105 3.13 -1.38 -11.58
CA ASP A 105 3.81 -0.10 -11.57
C ASP A 105 3.46 0.75 -10.34
N HIS A 106 4.37 1.62 -9.87
CA HIS A 106 4.11 2.46 -8.70
C HIS A 106 3.27 3.70 -9.06
N THR A 107 3.54 4.33 -10.20
CA THR A 107 2.85 5.53 -10.68
C THR A 107 1.35 5.31 -10.93
N VAL A 108 1.02 4.38 -11.83
CA VAL A 108 -0.36 4.15 -12.31
C VAL A 108 -1.08 3.13 -11.43
N GLY A 109 -0.31 2.29 -10.76
CA GLY A 109 -0.85 1.23 -9.95
C GLY A 109 -1.52 0.13 -10.77
N THR A 110 -0.98 -0.19 -11.93
CA THR A 110 -1.47 -1.31 -12.75
C THR A 110 -0.30 -2.08 -13.33
N ASP A 111 -0.55 -3.26 -13.87
CA ASP A 111 0.44 -3.98 -14.67
C ASP A 111 0.76 -3.29 -16.01
N LEU A 112 0.02 -2.24 -16.37
CA LEU A 112 0.20 -1.51 -17.62
C LEU A 112 1.14 -0.31 -17.52
N GLY A 113 1.46 0.16 -16.31
CA GLY A 113 2.43 1.24 -16.09
C GLY A 113 3.86 0.80 -16.36
N TRP A 114 4.76 1.77 -16.41
CA TRP A 114 6.14 1.60 -16.82
C TRP A 114 7.11 2.01 -15.73
N PHE A 115 8.05 1.12 -15.45
CA PHE A 115 9.15 1.35 -14.50
C PHE A 115 10.48 0.92 -15.13
N LEU A 116 11.60 1.25 -14.48
CA LEU A 116 12.91 0.69 -14.83
C LEU A 116 13.17 -0.59 -14.04
N VAL A 117 13.62 -1.65 -14.70
CA VAL A 117 13.96 -2.94 -14.07
C VAL A 117 15.28 -3.46 -14.62
N THR A 118 16.02 -4.21 -13.82
CA THR A 118 17.23 -4.89 -14.29
C THR A 118 16.93 -6.26 -14.89
N MET A 119 17.51 -6.58 -16.05
CA MET A 119 17.40 -7.92 -16.64
C MET A 119 18.25 -8.94 -15.87
N SER A 120 17.75 -10.17 -15.68
CA SER A 120 18.42 -11.19 -14.83
C SER A 120 19.90 -11.42 -15.22
N PRO A 121 20.84 -11.47 -14.25
CA PRO A 121 22.28 -11.59 -14.50
C PRO A 121 22.72 -13.00 -14.97
N PRO A 122 23.91 -13.13 -15.58
CA PRO A 122 24.53 -14.42 -15.84
C PRO A 122 24.91 -15.13 -14.53
N ALA A 123 24.48 -16.40 -14.39
CA ALA A 123 24.51 -17.24 -13.18
C ALA A 123 25.88 -17.58 -12.55
N LYS A 124 26.96 -16.80 -12.76
CA LYS A 124 28.34 -17.21 -12.37
C LYS A 124 29.25 -16.12 -11.78
N THR A 125 28.94 -14.82 -11.86
CA THR A 125 29.83 -13.74 -11.35
C THR A 125 29.05 -12.54 -10.83
N THR A 126 29.59 -11.82 -9.85
CA THR A 126 29.04 -10.54 -9.38
C THR A 126 28.98 -9.56 -10.54
N ALA A 127 27.81 -8.98 -10.81
CA ALA A 127 27.59 -8.00 -11.86
C ALA A 127 27.05 -6.70 -11.26
N THR A 128 27.31 -5.56 -11.91
CA THR A 128 26.77 -4.26 -11.50
C THR A 128 26.17 -3.55 -12.69
N ALA A 129 24.90 -3.16 -12.58
CA ALA A 129 24.19 -2.33 -13.54
C ALA A 129 24.32 -0.85 -13.15
N TRP A 130 24.43 0.04 -14.13
CA TRP A 130 24.72 1.46 -13.92
C TRP A 130 23.73 2.30 -14.72
N LEU A 131 22.81 2.98 -14.03
CA LEU A 131 21.87 3.91 -14.65
C LEU A 131 22.35 5.33 -14.39
N ARG A 132 22.42 6.16 -15.43
CA ARG A 132 22.91 7.54 -15.36
C ARG A 132 21.84 8.52 -15.85
N SER A 133 21.67 9.62 -15.13
CA SER A 133 20.80 10.73 -15.54
C SER A 133 21.40 11.56 -16.68
N PRO A 134 20.60 12.39 -17.36
CA PRO A 134 21.09 13.56 -18.08
C PRO A 134 21.91 14.51 -17.18
N GLU A 135 22.63 15.43 -17.80
CA GLU A 135 23.39 16.47 -17.11
C GLU A 135 22.45 17.55 -16.56
N MET A 136 22.50 17.76 -15.25
CA MET A 136 21.74 18.79 -14.51
C MET A 136 22.68 19.86 -13.98
N ARG A 137 22.14 21.03 -13.60
CA ARG A 137 22.90 22.20 -13.18
C ARG A 137 22.26 22.86 -11.95
N GLU A 138 23.08 23.53 -11.13
CA GLU A 138 22.62 24.44 -10.06
C GLU A 138 21.56 23.84 -9.10
N ALA A 139 21.91 22.78 -8.38
CA ALA A 139 21.04 22.25 -7.33
C ALA A 139 21.14 23.10 -6.06
N ALA A 140 20.02 23.60 -5.56
CA ALA A 140 19.91 24.30 -4.28
C ALA A 140 20.27 23.41 -3.08
N ALA A 141 20.71 24.01 -1.98
CA ALA A 141 20.97 23.30 -0.72
C ALA A 141 19.73 22.55 -0.16
N THR A 142 18.53 22.99 -0.55
CA THR A 142 17.24 22.40 -0.19
C THR A 142 16.84 21.21 -1.05
N CYS A 143 17.62 20.86 -2.08
CA CYS A 143 17.30 19.82 -3.03
C CYS A 143 17.13 18.47 -2.33
N GLU A 144 16.01 17.81 -2.63
CA GLU A 144 15.65 16.50 -2.10
C GLU A 144 15.30 15.59 -3.28
N ILE A 145 15.99 14.45 -3.37
CA ILE A 145 15.73 13.41 -4.36
C ILE A 145 14.90 12.32 -3.68
N ARG A 146 13.73 12.01 -4.24
CA ARG A 146 12.90 10.88 -3.82
C ARG A 146 12.77 9.88 -4.96
N THR A 147 12.78 8.60 -4.65
CA THR A 147 12.60 7.54 -5.65
C THR A 147 11.91 6.36 -5.01
N TRP A 148 11.08 5.64 -5.77
CA TRP A 148 10.53 4.37 -5.33
C TRP A 148 11.35 3.23 -5.92
N TYR A 149 11.68 2.25 -5.08
CA TYR A 149 12.39 1.05 -5.52
C TYR A 149 11.65 -0.20 -5.06
N HIS A 150 11.48 -1.15 -5.97
CA HIS A 150 10.90 -2.45 -5.65
C HIS A 150 12.00 -3.44 -5.35
N LEU A 151 11.85 -4.21 -4.27
CA LEU A 151 12.66 -5.40 -4.01
C LEU A 151 11.76 -6.61 -4.08
N SER A 152 12.13 -7.65 -4.83
CA SER A 152 11.33 -8.88 -4.92
C SER A 152 12.17 -10.12 -4.99
N GLY A 153 11.91 -11.10 -4.10
CA GLY A 153 12.39 -12.49 -4.09
C GLY A 153 13.01 -13.04 -2.76
N ARG A 154 13.47 -14.30 -2.80
CA ARG A 154 13.60 -15.24 -1.64
C ARG A 154 14.77 -15.05 -0.63
N TRP A 155 15.49 -13.94 -0.60
CA TRP A 155 16.77 -13.76 0.16
C TRP A 155 16.65 -13.05 1.52
N LEU A 156 15.46 -12.89 2.08
CA LEU A 156 15.25 -12.23 3.40
C LEU A 156 16.04 -12.86 4.57
N ASN A 157 16.67 -14.04 4.36
CA ASN A 157 17.43 -14.79 5.35
C ASN A 157 18.87 -15.18 4.93
N GLN A 158 19.47 -14.61 3.87
CA GLN A 158 20.81 -14.98 3.38
C GLN A 158 21.89 -13.90 3.63
N THR A 159 23.17 -14.31 3.65
CA THR A 159 24.33 -13.46 3.99
C THR A 159 24.85 -12.59 2.83
N GLU A 160 24.48 -12.87 1.59
CA GLU A 160 24.84 -12.08 0.40
C GLU A 160 23.57 -11.53 -0.26
N ARG A 161 23.50 -10.21 -0.49
CA ARG A 161 22.29 -9.50 -0.93
C ARG A 161 22.56 -8.49 -2.05
N PRO A 162 21.57 -8.13 -2.88
CA PRO A 162 21.69 -7.02 -3.82
C PRO A 162 21.85 -5.70 -3.04
N VAL A 163 22.71 -4.81 -3.54
CA VAL A 163 22.91 -3.48 -2.94
C VAL A 163 22.64 -2.43 -4.00
N LEU A 164 21.60 -1.62 -3.77
CA LEU A 164 21.29 -0.45 -4.57
C LEU A 164 21.95 0.78 -3.94
N ARG A 165 22.68 1.56 -4.73
CA ARG A 165 23.33 2.82 -4.32
C ARG A 165 22.91 3.95 -5.24
N LEU A 166 22.71 5.13 -4.66
CA LEU A 166 22.56 6.38 -5.39
C LEU A 166 23.79 7.25 -5.11
N ALA A 167 24.45 7.68 -6.18
CA ALA A 167 25.60 8.57 -6.12
C ALA A 167 25.38 9.80 -7.01
N VAL A 168 26.07 10.89 -6.68
CA VAL A 168 26.20 12.07 -7.53
C VAL A 168 27.61 12.11 -8.10
N ALA A 169 27.70 12.32 -9.41
CA ALA A 169 28.93 12.62 -10.11
C ALA A 169 28.94 14.12 -10.42
N HIS A 170 29.88 14.85 -9.84
CA HIS A 170 30.13 16.25 -10.13
C HIS A 170 31.64 16.45 -10.24
N ARG A 171 32.09 17.31 -11.16
CA ARG A 171 33.51 17.46 -11.51
C ARG A 171 34.14 16.11 -11.93
N ASP A 172 35.18 15.68 -11.23
CA ASP A 172 35.87 14.38 -11.40
C ASP A 172 35.66 13.45 -10.18
N GLU A 173 34.72 13.78 -9.29
CA GLU A 173 34.41 12.99 -8.09
C GLU A 173 33.04 12.32 -8.20
N VAL A 174 32.96 11.07 -7.71
CA VAL A 174 31.70 10.34 -7.54
C VAL A 174 31.50 10.13 -6.05
N VAL A 175 30.40 10.68 -5.55
CA VAL A 175 30.09 10.73 -4.13
C VAL A 175 28.77 10.04 -3.86
N GLU A 176 28.77 9.10 -2.93
CA GLU A 176 27.56 8.37 -2.56
C GLU A 176 26.62 9.25 -1.72
N LEU A 177 25.34 9.24 -2.07
CA LEU A 177 24.29 9.93 -1.35
C LEU A 177 23.46 8.98 -0.48
N TRP A 178 23.28 7.73 -0.94
CA TRP A 178 22.42 6.77 -0.27
C TRP A 178 22.77 5.32 -0.67
N GLN A 179 22.54 4.39 0.26
CA GLN A 179 22.66 2.95 0.06
C GLN A 179 21.45 2.22 0.66
N SER A 180 20.99 1.15 -0.01
CA SER A 180 19.88 0.32 0.45
C SER A 180 20.15 -0.30 1.82
N PRO A 181 19.17 -0.30 2.75
CA PRO A 181 19.30 -0.90 4.07
C PRO A 181 19.69 -2.38 4.05
N GLU A 182 20.18 -2.85 5.19
CA GLU A 182 20.64 -4.22 5.34
C GLU A 182 19.52 -5.27 5.25
N ARG A 183 18.32 -4.88 5.70
CA ARG A 183 17.11 -5.70 5.71
C ARG A 183 15.98 -4.82 5.19
N SER A 184 15.30 -5.28 4.16
CA SER A 184 14.12 -4.65 3.59
C SER A 184 13.14 -5.75 3.21
N ARG A 185 11.85 -5.44 3.19
CA ARG A 185 10.80 -6.41 2.83
C ARG A 185 10.66 -6.50 1.31
N GLU A 186 9.84 -7.44 0.84
CA GLU A 186 9.43 -7.46 -0.56
C GLU A 186 8.37 -6.36 -0.81
N GLY A 187 8.43 -5.70 -1.96
CA GLY A 187 7.51 -4.61 -2.32
C GLY A 187 8.20 -3.28 -2.63
N TRP A 188 7.39 -2.25 -2.86
CA TRP A 188 7.83 -0.88 -3.15
C TRP A 188 8.25 -0.15 -1.87
N HIS A 189 9.44 0.44 -1.89
CA HIS A 189 10.04 1.18 -0.79
C HIS A 189 10.47 2.56 -1.26
N GLN A 190 10.38 3.56 -0.38
CA GLN A 190 10.83 4.92 -0.69
C GLN A 190 12.30 5.13 -0.31
N LEU A 191 13.04 5.75 -1.21
CA LEU A 191 14.39 6.27 -1.02
C LEU A 191 14.31 7.79 -0.93
N ILE A 192 15.05 8.38 0.01
CA ILE A 192 15.22 9.83 0.15
C ILE A 192 16.72 10.13 0.27
N ALA A 193 17.22 11.06 -0.55
CA ALA A 193 18.61 11.48 -0.55
C ALA A 193 18.74 13.00 -0.72
N TYR A 194 19.75 13.57 -0.05
CA TYR A 194 20.04 15.00 -0.08
C TYR A 194 21.40 15.23 -0.73
N PRO A 195 21.48 15.75 -1.97
CA PRO A 195 22.75 16.05 -2.62
C PRO A 195 23.49 17.24 -1.97
N GLY A 196 22.77 18.15 -1.32
CA GLY A 196 23.29 19.44 -0.85
C GLY A 196 23.45 20.44 -2.00
N ARG A 197 24.11 21.58 -1.74
CA ARG A 197 24.35 22.60 -2.76
C ARG A 197 25.35 22.10 -3.81
N ILE A 198 25.00 22.20 -5.09
CA ILE A 198 25.89 21.91 -6.22
C ILE A 198 25.83 23.07 -7.21
N MET A 199 26.95 23.78 -7.38
CA MET A 199 27.06 24.96 -8.26
C MET A 199 27.38 24.60 -9.73
N GLU A 200 27.82 23.38 -9.99
CA GLU A 200 28.29 22.98 -11.32
C GLU A 200 27.37 21.94 -11.94
N GLN A 201 27.77 21.45 -13.12
CA GLN A 201 27.12 20.33 -13.79
C GLN A 201 27.28 19.06 -12.96
N PHE A 202 26.20 18.30 -12.85
CA PHE A 202 26.22 17.02 -12.16
C PHE A 202 25.30 16.01 -12.81
N GLN A 203 25.55 14.74 -12.52
CA GLN A 203 24.71 13.62 -12.93
C GLN A 203 24.45 12.72 -11.73
N LEU A 204 23.27 12.12 -11.69
CA LEU A 204 22.95 11.07 -10.73
C LEU A 204 23.25 9.71 -11.34
N ILE A 205 23.74 8.80 -10.50
CA ILE A 205 24.12 7.44 -10.87
C ILE A 205 23.47 6.48 -9.89
N PHE A 206 22.54 5.65 -10.37
CA PHE A 206 22.09 4.48 -9.65
C PHE A 206 22.98 3.29 -10.03
N SER A 207 23.50 2.59 -9.02
CA SER A 207 24.25 1.37 -9.21
C SER A 207 23.64 0.22 -8.42
N LEU A 208 23.45 -0.92 -9.08
CA LEU A 208 22.90 -2.12 -8.46
C LEU A 208 23.89 -3.26 -8.61
N THR A 209 24.50 -3.66 -7.50
CA THR A 209 25.44 -4.78 -7.45
C THR A 209 24.72 -6.04 -6.99
N GLN A 210 24.77 -7.10 -7.80
CA GLN A 210 24.15 -8.40 -7.50
C GLN A 210 25.18 -9.52 -7.28
N PRO A 211 25.08 -10.28 -6.18
CA PRO A 211 25.89 -11.49 -5.95
C PRO A 211 25.56 -12.64 -6.90
N PRO A 212 26.49 -13.59 -7.15
CA PRO A 212 26.31 -14.68 -8.13
C PRO A 212 25.16 -15.66 -7.85
N THR A 213 24.77 -15.80 -6.58
CA THR A 213 23.73 -16.74 -6.09
C THR A 213 22.36 -16.08 -5.94
N CYS A 214 22.24 -14.77 -6.22
CA CYS A 214 21.06 -13.98 -5.94
C CYS A 214 20.28 -13.69 -7.22
N GLY A 215 19.13 -14.35 -7.39
CA GLY A 215 18.19 -14.10 -8.50
C GLY A 215 17.24 -12.95 -8.19
N ALA A 216 17.79 -11.80 -7.76
CA ALA A 216 16.98 -10.66 -7.37
C ALA A 216 16.52 -9.81 -8.53
N GLU A 217 15.29 -9.33 -8.46
CA GLU A 217 14.81 -8.30 -9.37
C GLU A 217 14.58 -7.03 -8.55
N VAL A 218 15.14 -5.93 -9.04
CA VAL A 218 14.99 -4.61 -8.44
C VAL A 218 14.43 -3.70 -9.52
N ALA A 219 13.38 -2.98 -9.18
CA ALA A 219 12.81 -1.95 -10.04
C ALA A 219 12.97 -0.56 -9.42
N LEU A 220 12.99 0.46 -10.27
CA LEU A 220 12.97 1.88 -9.91
C LEU A 220 11.80 2.53 -10.61
N ASP A 221 11.10 3.39 -9.90
CA ASP A 221 10.00 4.19 -10.42
C ASP A 221 9.95 5.56 -9.72
N ASP A 222 9.25 6.53 -10.32
CA ASP A 222 8.95 7.84 -9.73
C ASP A 222 10.18 8.58 -9.17
N ILE A 223 11.15 8.92 -10.02
CA ILE A 223 12.30 9.75 -9.61
C ILE A 223 11.85 11.21 -9.50
N MET A 224 11.68 11.69 -8.27
CA MET A 224 11.19 13.03 -7.96
C MET A 224 12.31 13.93 -7.42
N PHE A 225 12.34 15.17 -7.90
CA PHE A 225 13.23 16.24 -7.46
C PHE A 225 12.39 17.35 -6.81
N ARG A 226 12.58 17.56 -5.50
CA ARG A 226 11.84 18.55 -4.72
C ARG A 226 12.77 19.66 -4.27
N ASN A 227 12.32 20.91 -4.43
CA ASN A 227 13.02 22.11 -3.94
C ASN A 227 14.48 22.21 -4.41
N CYS A 228 14.77 21.74 -5.63
CA CYS A 228 16.10 21.74 -6.21
C CYS A 228 16.43 23.05 -6.95
N GLY A 229 15.41 23.79 -7.40
CA GLY A 229 15.59 25.12 -8.00
C GLY A 229 16.02 26.17 -6.97
N LEU A 230 16.89 27.09 -7.40
CA LEU A 230 17.32 28.21 -6.58
C LEU A 230 16.15 29.20 -6.31
N PRO A 231 16.20 30.00 -5.22
CA PRO A 231 15.14 30.95 -4.90
C PRO A 231 14.81 31.91 -6.05
N GLU A 232 13.52 32.25 -6.22
CA GLU A 232 13.02 33.14 -7.27
C GLU A 232 13.58 34.57 -7.15
N VAL A 233 13.83 35.19 -8.31
CA VAL A 233 14.34 36.56 -8.44
C VAL A 233 13.18 37.48 -8.82
N GLY A 234 12.65 38.27 -7.89
CA GLY A 234 11.49 39.12 -8.22
C GLY A 234 10.88 40.01 -7.14
N GLN A 235 11.23 39.84 -5.86
CA GLN A 235 10.72 40.74 -4.83
C GLN A 235 11.44 42.09 -4.88
N GLN A 236 10.66 43.16 -5.08
CA GLN A 236 11.17 44.52 -5.22
C GLN A 236 11.71 45.09 -3.89
N ALA A 237 11.34 44.49 -2.75
CA ALA A 237 11.87 44.76 -1.42
C ALA A 237 11.75 43.50 -0.53
N CYS A 238 12.83 43.14 0.19
CA CYS A 238 12.80 42.07 1.20
C CYS A 238 12.07 42.53 2.47
N THR A 239 11.54 41.60 3.24
CA THR A 239 10.90 41.92 4.53
C THR A 239 11.92 42.38 5.58
N ALA A 240 11.45 42.94 6.71
CA ALA A 240 12.34 43.48 7.75
C ALA A 240 13.27 42.44 8.42
N GLN A 241 13.02 41.14 8.25
CA GLN A 241 13.86 40.05 8.78
C GLN A 241 14.70 39.35 7.69
N GLU A 242 14.66 39.86 6.46
CA GLU A 242 15.36 39.30 5.31
C GLU A 242 16.38 40.29 4.76
N SER A 243 17.44 39.73 4.19
CA SER A 243 18.48 40.44 3.47
C SER A 243 18.50 40.00 2.01
N ARG A 244 18.98 40.90 1.14
CA ARG A 244 18.95 40.71 -0.30
C ARG A 244 20.25 40.07 -0.80
N CYS A 245 20.13 38.97 -1.53
CA CYS A 245 21.24 38.37 -2.29
C CYS A 245 21.64 39.27 -3.47
N GLN A 246 22.88 39.14 -3.94
CA GLN A 246 23.34 39.89 -5.12
C GLN A 246 22.57 39.49 -6.39
N ARG A 247 22.20 38.21 -6.52
CA ARG A 247 21.28 37.66 -7.55
C ARG A 247 19.87 38.24 -7.48
N GLY A 248 19.49 38.86 -6.36
CA GLY A 248 18.24 39.60 -6.20
C GLY A 248 17.12 38.88 -5.45
N SER A 249 17.32 37.64 -5.03
CA SER A 249 16.46 36.91 -4.10
C SER A 249 16.57 37.45 -2.66
N CYS A 250 15.60 37.13 -1.81
CA CYS A 250 15.57 37.51 -0.40
C CYS A 250 15.75 36.25 0.47
N LEU A 251 16.65 36.32 1.45
CA LEU A 251 16.91 35.26 2.42
C LEU A 251 16.84 35.79 3.84
N ALA A 252 16.39 34.95 4.77
CA ALA A 252 16.36 35.31 6.18
C ALA A 252 17.79 35.61 6.70
N GLN A 253 17.93 36.62 7.56
CA GLN A 253 19.25 37.07 8.05
C GLN A 253 20.09 35.95 8.71
N ARG A 254 19.43 34.95 9.31
CA ARG A 254 20.06 33.78 9.95
C ARG A 254 20.68 32.75 8.98
N ARG A 255 20.48 32.94 7.68
CA ARG A 255 21.04 32.11 6.59
C ARG A 255 22.32 32.69 6.01
N PHE A 256 22.68 33.92 6.38
CA PHE A 256 23.96 34.50 5.99
C PHE A 256 25.07 34.00 6.91
N CYS A 257 26.22 33.69 6.33
CA CYS A 257 27.42 33.26 7.03
C CYS A 257 27.22 31.96 7.82
N ASP A 258 26.57 30.99 7.19
CA ASP A 258 26.25 29.70 7.79
C ASP A 258 26.95 28.52 7.09
N GLY A 259 27.86 28.80 6.15
CA GLY A 259 28.68 27.81 5.46
C GLY A 259 28.03 27.21 4.21
N THR A 260 26.80 27.61 3.87
CA THR A 260 26.07 27.13 2.70
C THR A 260 25.70 28.28 1.78
N ASP A 261 25.96 28.13 0.48
CA ASP A 261 25.47 29.09 -0.52
C ASP A 261 23.97 28.83 -0.78
N ASP A 262 23.12 29.65 -0.16
CA ASP A 262 21.67 29.66 -0.34
C ASP A 262 21.23 30.67 -1.42
N CYS A 263 22.04 31.70 -1.68
CA CYS A 263 21.72 32.74 -2.65
C CYS A 263 21.79 32.26 -4.11
N GLY A 264 22.62 31.26 -4.39
CA GLY A 264 22.93 30.84 -5.76
C GLY A 264 24.27 31.36 -6.27
N ASP A 265 24.73 32.49 -5.71
CA ASP A 265 25.90 33.25 -6.15
C ASP A 265 26.94 33.46 -5.05
N ASN A 266 26.78 32.76 -3.92
CA ASN A 266 27.65 32.80 -2.75
C ASN A 266 27.79 34.22 -2.14
N SER A 267 26.81 35.10 -2.37
CA SER A 267 26.82 36.47 -1.84
C SER A 267 26.50 36.52 -0.34
N ASP A 268 25.74 35.55 0.17
CA ASP A 268 25.46 35.30 1.59
C ASP A 268 26.67 34.87 2.39
N GLU A 269 27.55 34.05 1.79
CA GLU A 269 28.81 33.58 2.38
C GLU A 269 30.00 34.49 2.05
N GLY A 270 29.74 35.61 1.36
CA GLY A 270 30.76 36.54 0.90
C GLY A 270 31.41 37.36 2.02
N THR A 271 32.64 37.82 1.79
CA THR A 271 33.39 38.66 2.75
C THR A 271 32.68 39.97 3.13
N ALA A 272 31.74 40.45 2.31
CA ALA A 272 30.94 41.64 2.62
C ALA A 272 30.08 41.45 3.88
N HIS A 273 29.55 40.24 4.09
CA HIS A 273 28.68 39.90 5.22
C HIS A 273 29.42 39.15 6.33
N CYS A 274 30.40 38.31 5.97
CA CYS A 274 30.98 37.31 6.89
C CYS A 274 32.35 37.65 7.46
N LYS A 275 32.88 38.86 7.23
CA LYS A 275 34.24 39.25 7.64
C LYS A 275 34.57 39.03 9.13
N ASN A 276 33.59 39.18 10.01
CA ASN A 276 33.76 39.07 11.46
C ASN A 276 33.32 37.71 12.04
N PHE A 277 32.95 36.75 11.18
CA PHE A 277 32.62 35.39 11.60
C PHE A 277 33.89 34.55 11.69
N THR A 278 33.94 33.63 12.64
CA THR A 278 35.05 32.67 12.77
C THR A 278 34.57 31.32 12.29
N ARG A 279 35.14 30.80 11.20
CA ARG A 279 34.82 29.49 10.60
C ARG A 279 35.93 28.47 10.87
N CYS A 280 35.53 27.24 11.15
CA CYS A 280 36.41 26.08 11.24
C CYS A 280 35.83 24.90 10.46
N SER A 281 36.34 24.66 9.25
CA SER A 281 35.98 23.51 8.40
C SER A 281 36.76 22.24 8.72
N PHE A 282 37.70 22.29 9.67
CA PHE A 282 38.63 21.19 9.96
C PHE A 282 39.56 20.75 8.82
N ASP A 283 39.56 21.40 7.66
CA ASP A 283 40.43 21.01 6.52
C ASP A 283 41.91 21.14 6.81
N TYR A 284 42.31 22.05 7.70
CA TYR A 284 43.72 22.32 8.01
C TYR A 284 44.09 21.88 9.43
N ASP A 285 43.32 22.28 10.44
CA ASP A 285 43.56 22.00 11.84
C ASP A 285 42.25 22.02 12.66
N LEU A 286 42.34 21.98 13.99
CA LEU A 286 41.19 22.07 14.91
C LEU A 286 40.77 23.51 15.23
N CYS A 287 41.35 24.53 14.59
CA CYS A 287 41.06 25.95 14.78
C CYS A 287 41.08 26.42 16.24
N GLY A 288 41.95 25.82 17.07
CA GLY A 288 42.07 26.10 18.50
C GLY A 288 41.05 25.41 19.40
N TRP A 289 40.24 24.48 18.88
CA TRP A 289 39.43 23.57 19.67
C TRP A 289 40.28 22.42 20.21
N GLU A 290 39.99 21.99 21.44
CA GLU A 290 40.77 20.98 22.16
C GLU A 290 39.90 19.74 22.41
N THR A 291 40.44 18.57 22.07
CA THR A 291 39.81 17.27 22.33
C THR A 291 40.28 16.69 23.66
N ALA A 292 39.37 16.03 24.38
CA ALA A 292 39.74 15.34 25.62
C ALA A 292 40.71 14.17 25.36
N ALA A 293 41.56 13.87 26.35
CA ALA A 293 42.54 12.79 26.27
C ALA A 293 41.94 11.44 26.71
N GLY A 294 42.04 10.42 25.84
CA GLY A 294 41.61 9.03 26.10
C GLY A 294 40.34 8.65 25.32
N PRO A 295 40.25 7.42 24.77
CA PRO A 295 39.12 7.01 23.94
C PRO A 295 37.81 6.87 24.75
N PRO A 296 36.64 7.13 24.15
CA PRO A 296 36.43 7.63 22.78
C PRO A 296 36.81 9.11 22.65
N VAL A 297 37.38 9.50 21.50
CA VAL A 297 37.83 10.87 21.20
C VAL A 297 37.25 11.38 19.88
N TRP A 298 37.16 12.70 19.75
CA TRP A 298 36.93 13.34 18.46
C TRP A 298 38.18 13.24 17.59
N GLY A 299 38.09 12.47 16.50
CA GLY A 299 39.17 12.26 15.54
C GLY A 299 38.91 13.01 14.24
N ARG A 300 39.90 13.79 13.77
CA ARG A 300 39.89 14.43 12.46
C ARG A 300 40.25 13.42 11.37
N ASN A 301 39.36 13.18 10.43
CA ASN A 301 39.60 12.22 9.34
C ASN A 301 38.80 12.57 8.07
N THR A 302 39.00 11.79 7.01
CA THR A 302 38.29 11.93 5.73
C THR A 302 37.52 10.64 5.40
N SER A 303 36.50 10.75 4.56
CA SER A 303 35.75 9.59 4.06
C SER A 303 36.62 8.63 3.25
N LEU A 304 37.66 9.12 2.56
CA LEU A 304 38.61 8.27 1.83
C LEU A 304 39.39 7.32 2.75
N ASN A 305 39.74 7.77 3.95
CA ASN A 305 40.53 6.97 4.90
C ASN A 305 39.66 6.02 5.73
N LEU A 306 38.44 6.44 6.07
CA LEU A 306 37.53 5.67 6.91
C LEU A 306 36.83 4.52 6.16
N GLY A 307 36.80 4.56 4.82
CA GLY A 307 36.23 3.50 3.98
C GLY A 307 34.76 3.74 3.62
N THR A 308 34.06 2.66 3.27
CA THR A 308 32.67 2.69 2.76
C THR A 308 31.68 1.98 3.69
N SER A 309 31.93 2.04 5.00
CA SER A 309 31.00 1.50 6.00
C SER A 309 29.70 2.29 5.97
N TYR A 310 28.56 1.60 6.10
CA TYR A 310 27.22 2.16 5.96
C TYR A 310 26.97 3.44 6.80
N SER A 311 27.50 3.50 8.03
CA SER A 311 27.21 4.59 8.98
C SER A 311 28.16 5.79 8.90
N ILE A 312 29.23 5.73 8.11
CA ILE A 312 30.26 6.78 8.06
C ILE A 312 29.86 7.86 7.04
N PRO A 313 30.07 9.17 7.33
CA PRO A 313 29.84 10.23 6.35
C PRO A 313 30.58 9.96 5.05
N THR A 314 29.88 10.02 3.92
CA THR A 314 30.45 9.70 2.61
C THR A 314 31.29 10.85 2.03
N ARG A 315 31.10 12.06 2.58
CA ARG A 315 31.72 13.33 2.18
C ARG A 315 31.73 14.32 3.33
N ASP A 316 32.58 15.33 3.25
CA ASP A 316 32.51 16.51 4.12
C ASP A 316 31.35 17.43 3.72
N HIS A 317 30.96 18.35 4.61
CA HIS A 317 29.97 19.36 4.31
C HIS A 317 30.59 20.53 3.51
N SER A 318 31.82 20.94 3.87
CA SER A 318 32.46 22.16 3.37
C SER A 318 32.54 22.29 1.85
N ASN A 319 32.94 21.23 1.15
CA ASN A 319 33.07 21.25 -0.30
C ASN A 319 32.44 20.02 -0.99
N ASN A 320 31.60 19.28 -0.26
CA ASN A 320 30.87 18.12 -0.77
C ASN A 320 31.79 17.05 -1.40
N SER A 321 32.96 16.81 -0.80
CA SER A 321 34.05 15.98 -1.29
C SER A 321 34.39 14.82 -0.34
N ARG A 322 34.91 13.73 -0.89
CA ARG A 322 35.38 12.59 -0.08
C ARG A 322 36.72 12.87 0.62
N ALA A 323 37.46 13.86 0.12
CA ALA A 323 38.79 14.23 0.60
C ALA A 323 38.78 15.32 1.67
N GLY A 324 37.66 16.02 1.85
CA GLY A 324 37.50 17.01 2.92
C GLY A 324 37.54 16.37 4.30
N PHE A 325 37.95 17.15 5.30
CA PHE A 325 38.11 16.66 6.67
C PHE A 325 36.92 17.05 7.54
N PHE A 326 36.52 16.13 8.40
CA PHE A 326 35.53 16.38 9.45
C PHE A 326 35.97 15.73 10.75
N LEU A 327 35.30 16.07 11.84
CA LEU A 327 35.48 15.39 13.13
C LEU A 327 34.46 14.27 13.28
N HIS A 328 34.90 13.09 13.69
CA HIS A 328 34.03 11.97 14.03
C HIS A 328 34.43 11.37 15.37
N VAL A 329 33.47 10.76 16.06
CA VAL A 329 33.76 10.00 17.28
C VAL A 329 34.47 8.71 16.88
N SER A 330 35.75 8.61 17.24
CA SER A 330 36.56 7.42 17.00
C SER A 330 36.40 6.45 18.18
N SER A 331 35.77 5.30 17.93
CA SER A 331 35.69 4.19 18.88
C SER A 331 36.75 3.14 18.55
N ASP A 332 37.61 2.81 19.51
CA ASP A 332 38.47 1.63 19.42
C ASP A 332 37.56 0.38 19.50
N PRO A 333 37.69 -0.62 18.60
CA PRO A 333 36.90 -1.87 18.67
C PRO A 333 37.07 -2.65 19.98
N THR A 334 38.04 -2.29 20.82
CA THR A 334 38.24 -2.88 22.15
C THR A 334 37.67 -2.05 23.31
N ALA A 335 37.16 -0.84 23.06
CA ALA A 335 36.55 0.02 24.07
C ALA A 335 35.07 -0.35 24.30
N GLN A 336 34.65 -0.40 25.56
CA GLN A 336 33.25 -0.61 25.96
C GLN A 336 32.31 0.40 25.27
N ALA A 337 31.18 -0.09 24.75
CA ALA A 337 30.09 0.75 24.24
C ALA A 337 29.60 1.71 25.35
N GLY A 338 29.50 3.02 25.04
CA GLY A 338 28.92 4.02 25.95
C GLY A 338 29.84 5.13 26.46
N GLY A 339 31.06 5.30 25.94
CA GLY A 339 31.91 6.45 26.30
C GLY A 339 31.51 7.76 25.58
N THR A 340 31.82 8.91 26.19
CA THR A 340 31.52 10.25 25.64
C THR A 340 32.79 10.94 25.14
N ALA A 341 32.82 11.30 23.85
CA ALA A 341 33.90 12.11 23.28
C ALA A 341 33.63 13.60 23.51
N GLN A 342 34.61 14.34 24.03
CA GLN A 342 34.45 15.76 24.37
C GLN A 342 35.34 16.66 23.50
N LEU A 343 34.74 17.70 22.92
CA LEU A 343 35.40 18.77 22.18
C LEU A 343 35.11 20.10 22.86
N SER A 344 36.15 20.85 23.21
CA SER A 344 36.04 22.10 23.96
C SER A 344 36.59 23.28 23.18
N SER A 345 35.89 24.41 23.25
CA SER A 345 36.32 25.65 22.60
C SER A 345 37.31 26.45 23.45
N PRO A 346 37.99 27.46 22.85
CA PRO A 346 38.56 28.56 23.61
C PRO A 346 37.52 29.30 24.46
N THR A 347 37.97 30.07 25.45
CA THR A 347 37.08 30.93 26.24
C THR A 347 36.56 32.09 25.39
N PHE A 348 35.24 32.28 25.41
CA PHE A 348 34.54 33.34 24.72
C PHE A 348 33.80 34.24 25.71
N GLN A 349 33.64 35.50 25.29
CA GLN A 349 32.78 36.48 25.91
C GLN A 349 31.64 36.79 24.94
N ALA A 350 30.40 36.51 25.33
CA ALA A 350 29.23 36.78 24.49
C ALA A 350 28.80 38.24 24.59
N THR A 351 28.36 38.77 23.44
CA THR A 351 27.56 39.99 23.32
C THR A 351 26.12 39.61 22.99
N ASN A 352 25.22 40.57 22.80
CA ASN A 352 23.79 40.33 22.52
C ASN A 352 23.47 39.53 21.23
N SER A 353 24.48 39.07 20.48
CA SER A 353 24.30 38.35 19.22
C SER A 353 25.28 37.18 19.04
N CYS A 354 25.73 36.52 20.13
CA CYS A 354 26.63 35.36 20.03
C CYS A 354 25.88 34.07 19.70
N SER A 355 26.22 33.44 18.58
CA SER A 355 25.69 32.15 18.13
C SER A 355 26.76 31.25 17.53
N LEU A 356 26.53 29.94 17.62
CA LEU A 356 27.28 28.89 16.93
C LEU A 356 26.36 28.20 15.92
N VAL A 357 26.83 28.07 14.68
CA VAL A 357 26.28 27.17 13.67
C VAL A 357 27.26 26.02 13.48
N LEU A 358 26.75 24.80 13.32
CA LEU A 358 27.54 23.62 12.95
C LEU A 358 26.73 22.63 12.14
N TYR A 359 27.41 21.74 11.43
CA TYR A 359 26.79 20.63 10.72
C TYR A 359 27.11 19.34 11.43
N CYS A 360 26.10 18.50 11.65
CA CYS A 360 26.25 17.22 12.31
C CYS A 360 25.72 16.08 11.44
N HIS A 361 26.27 14.89 11.65
CA HIS A 361 25.88 13.68 10.96
C HIS A 361 25.79 12.55 11.98
N LEU A 362 24.58 12.04 12.19
CA LEU A 362 24.29 10.90 13.06
C LEU A 362 23.61 9.83 12.22
N HIS A 363 24.29 8.71 11.96
CA HIS A 363 23.76 7.65 11.11
C HIS A 363 24.11 6.25 11.62
N GLY A 364 23.22 5.27 11.40
CA GLY A 364 23.47 3.85 11.62
C GLY A 364 23.18 3.33 13.04
N SER A 365 22.75 4.17 13.99
CA SER A 365 22.29 3.69 15.30
C SER A 365 21.29 4.64 15.96
N ALA A 366 20.22 4.07 16.52
CA ALA A 366 19.21 4.80 17.29
C ALA A 366 19.72 5.29 18.67
N THR A 367 20.88 4.80 19.12
CA THR A 367 21.48 5.14 20.42
C THR A 367 22.56 6.20 20.33
N SER A 368 22.87 6.68 19.12
CA SER A 368 23.84 7.77 18.93
C SER A 368 23.30 9.10 19.46
N SER A 369 24.14 9.93 20.06
CA SER A 369 23.75 11.27 20.52
C SER A 369 24.84 12.33 20.37
N LEU A 370 24.42 13.58 20.22
CA LEU A 370 25.24 14.77 20.15
C LEU A 370 24.65 15.86 21.06
N SER A 371 25.43 16.33 22.03
CA SER A 371 25.05 17.37 22.98
C SER A 371 25.95 18.60 22.85
N ILE A 372 25.34 19.79 22.76
CA ILE A 372 26.00 21.09 22.70
C ILE A 372 25.65 21.85 23.97
N SER A 373 26.67 22.18 24.76
CA SER A 373 26.54 22.88 26.04
C SER A 373 27.50 24.06 26.12
N TYR A 374 27.21 25.01 27.00
CA TYR A 374 28.22 25.98 27.44
C TYR A 374 28.58 25.73 28.91
N VAL A 375 29.84 25.99 29.22
CA VAL A 375 30.42 25.79 30.54
C VAL A 375 31.00 27.12 31.02
N THR A 376 30.52 27.62 32.14
CA THR A 376 31.11 28.73 32.88
C THR A 376 32.03 28.19 33.97
N ASN A 377 32.68 29.08 34.73
CA ASN A 377 33.47 28.67 35.90
C ASN A 377 32.63 28.02 37.02
N SER A 378 31.29 28.09 36.96
CA SER A 378 30.40 27.64 38.03
C SER A 378 29.41 26.55 37.61
N THR A 379 28.94 26.53 36.36
CA THR A 379 27.87 25.65 35.90
C THR A 379 28.05 25.23 34.44
N LYS A 380 27.51 24.04 34.09
CA LYS A 380 27.32 23.55 32.73
C LYS A 380 25.83 23.67 32.38
N HIS A 381 25.52 24.22 31.21
CA HIS A 381 24.15 24.36 30.71
C HIS A 381 24.03 23.74 29.32
N LEU A 382 23.13 22.77 29.18
CA LEU A 382 22.80 22.13 27.91
C LEU A 382 21.97 23.09 27.05
N MET A 383 22.40 23.31 25.81
CA MET A 383 21.69 24.19 24.86
C MET A 383 20.92 23.39 23.82
N ARG A 384 21.52 22.29 23.35
CA ARG A 384 20.94 21.46 22.28
C ARG A 384 21.39 20.02 22.44
N GLU A 385 20.47 19.09 22.18
CA GLU A 385 20.74 17.68 22.11
C GLU A 385 20.08 17.08 20.87
N ARG A 386 20.77 16.16 20.20
CA ARG A 386 20.31 15.36 19.07
C ARG A 386 20.55 13.89 19.37
N THR A 387 19.58 13.03 19.07
CA THR A 387 19.64 11.60 19.36
C THR A 387 19.11 10.78 18.18
N GLY A 388 19.65 9.58 18.00
CA GLY A 388 19.20 8.58 17.03
C GLY A 388 19.86 8.68 15.65
N ASP A 389 19.23 8.02 14.67
CA ASP A 389 19.64 8.01 13.27
C ASP A 389 18.90 9.12 12.50
N LEU A 390 19.65 10.07 11.95
CA LEU A 390 19.18 11.19 11.12
C LEU A 390 19.30 10.90 9.61
N GLY A 391 19.83 9.74 9.24
CA GLY A 391 20.14 9.37 7.85
C GLY A 391 21.56 9.79 7.42
N SER A 392 21.95 9.36 6.21
CA SER A 392 23.25 9.66 5.61
C SER A 392 23.29 11.07 5.01
N CYS A 393 23.15 12.09 5.85
CA CYS A 393 23.16 13.50 5.46
C CYS A 393 23.72 14.41 6.55
N TRP A 394 24.22 15.58 6.14
CA TRP A 394 24.65 16.65 7.05
C TRP A 394 23.46 17.51 7.45
N VAL A 395 23.28 17.69 8.76
CA VAL A 395 22.17 18.44 9.36
C VAL A 395 22.72 19.68 10.05
N ARG A 396 22.21 20.85 9.65
CA ARG A 396 22.56 22.15 10.23
C ARG A 396 21.93 22.33 11.60
N GLU A 397 22.74 22.72 12.58
CA GLU A 397 22.33 23.15 13.91
C GLU A 397 22.76 24.60 14.17
N ARG A 398 21.91 25.33 14.90
CA ARG A 398 22.21 26.68 15.38
C ARG A 398 21.88 26.78 16.86
N VAL A 399 22.80 27.34 17.64
CA VAL A 399 22.64 27.62 19.07
C VAL A 399 22.99 29.08 19.36
N ASP A 400 22.09 29.81 20.01
CA ASP A 400 22.34 31.18 20.46
C ASP A 400 22.73 31.19 21.95
N PHE A 401 23.79 31.92 22.30
CA PHE A 401 24.31 32.04 23.66
C PHE A 401 23.96 33.40 24.25
N ASN A 402 23.11 33.40 25.28
CA ASN A 402 22.77 34.59 26.05
C ASN A 402 23.44 34.54 27.43
N VAL A 403 24.77 34.66 27.46
CA VAL A 403 25.60 34.51 28.67
C VAL A 403 26.43 35.76 28.86
N THR A 404 26.48 36.29 30.08
CA THR A 404 27.28 37.48 30.41
C THR A 404 28.68 37.14 30.91
N ASP A 405 28.87 35.94 31.44
CA ASP A 405 30.15 35.48 31.96
C ASP A 405 31.02 34.86 30.86
N PRO A 406 32.36 34.84 31.02
CA PRO A 406 33.23 34.08 30.14
C PRO A 406 32.84 32.59 30.16
N PHE A 407 32.70 31.99 28.98
CA PHE A 407 32.27 30.61 28.84
C PHE A 407 33.05 29.86 27.77
N LYS A 408 33.05 28.53 27.86
CA LYS A 408 33.50 27.63 26.79
C LYS A 408 32.31 26.88 26.22
N VAL A 409 32.34 26.61 24.92
CA VAL A 409 31.42 25.67 24.28
C VAL A 409 32.00 24.26 24.44
N LEU A 410 31.17 23.33 24.88
CA LEU A 410 31.48 21.92 25.04
C LEU A 410 30.52 21.09 24.18
N ILE A 411 31.09 20.36 23.22
CA ILE A 411 30.38 19.46 22.32
C ILE A 411 30.72 18.02 22.69
N GLU A 412 29.69 17.24 22.99
CA GLU A 412 29.80 15.87 23.47
C GLU A 412 29.13 14.91 22.48
N GLY A 413 29.85 13.89 22.02
CA GLY A 413 29.35 12.89 21.08
C GLY A 413 29.41 11.48 21.66
N VAL A 414 28.34 10.72 21.48
CA VAL A 414 28.25 9.30 21.84
C VAL A 414 27.84 8.52 20.60
N ALA A 415 28.73 7.64 20.11
CA ALA A 415 28.42 6.76 18.99
C ALA A 415 27.75 5.47 19.50
N GLY A 416 26.52 5.23 19.05
CA GLY A 416 25.80 3.99 19.34
C GLY A 416 26.42 2.76 18.65
N SER A 417 26.07 1.56 19.08
CA SER A 417 26.57 0.33 18.44
C SER A 417 26.23 0.31 16.94
N GLY A 418 27.25 0.22 16.08
CA GLY A 418 27.13 0.26 14.62
C GLY A 418 26.94 1.66 14.00
N GLY A 419 26.72 2.69 14.81
CA GLY A 419 26.49 4.06 14.35
C GLY A 419 27.74 4.95 14.40
N THR A 420 27.67 6.10 13.74
CA THR A 420 28.72 7.13 13.77
C THR A 420 28.10 8.48 14.13
N VAL A 421 28.85 9.28 14.89
CA VAL A 421 28.56 10.71 15.13
C VAL A 421 29.72 11.53 14.57
N ALA A 422 29.40 12.49 13.70
CA ALA A 422 30.36 13.40 13.11
C ALA A 422 29.86 14.84 13.12
N ILE A 423 30.79 15.80 13.12
CA ILE A 423 30.53 17.22 13.02
C ILE A 423 31.49 17.87 12.03
N ASP A 424 31.02 18.94 11.39
CA ASP A 424 31.76 19.73 10.43
C ASP A 424 31.32 21.21 10.49
N ASP A 425 32.15 22.10 9.93
CA ASP A 425 31.86 23.52 9.75
C ASP A 425 31.37 24.27 11.02
N LEU A 426 32.24 24.41 12.03
CA LEU A 426 31.93 25.24 13.21
C LEU A 426 32.05 26.73 12.86
N ILE A 427 30.93 27.45 12.91
CA ILE A 427 30.85 28.87 12.56
C ILE A 427 30.32 29.69 13.74
N LEU A 428 31.20 30.54 14.29
CA LEU A 428 30.87 31.45 15.37
C LEU A 428 30.58 32.85 14.82
N SER A 429 29.45 33.40 15.22
CA SER A 429 29.07 34.77 14.89
C SER A 429 30.04 35.81 15.47
N GLN A 430 30.02 37.01 14.91
CA GLN A 430 30.76 38.17 15.41
C GLN A 430 30.48 38.52 16.89
N GLY A 431 29.36 38.04 17.45
CA GLY A 431 29.01 38.31 18.83
C GLY A 431 29.83 37.50 19.85
N CYS A 432 30.55 36.48 19.40
CA CYS A 432 31.36 35.60 20.24
C CYS A 432 32.83 36.04 20.21
N VAL A 433 33.23 36.90 21.15
CA VAL A 433 34.58 37.48 21.17
C VAL A 433 35.52 36.59 21.95
N LYS A 434 36.61 36.13 21.33
CA LYS A 434 37.65 35.34 22.00
C LYS A 434 38.41 36.21 23.00
N GLU A 435 38.57 35.71 24.22
CA GLU A 435 39.37 36.40 25.23
C GLU A 435 40.87 36.35 24.82
N GLN A 436 41.46 37.52 24.53
CA GLN A 436 42.89 37.61 24.23
C GLN A 436 43.68 37.57 25.54
N GLY A 437 44.35 36.46 25.81
CA GLY A 437 45.33 36.39 26.88
C GLY A 437 46.42 37.44 26.67
N GLU A 438 46.55 38.39 27.60
CA GLU A 438 47.60 39.40 27.56
C GLU A 438 48.99 38.75 27.51
N LEU A 439 49.78 39.20 26.53
CA LEU A 439 51.22 38.97 26.43
C LEU A 439 51.94 39.66 27.60
N VAL A 440 52.17 38.94 28.70
CA VAL A 440 53.18 39.33 29.70
C VAL A 440 54.34 38.34 29.64
N GLY A 441 55.52 38.89 29.36
CA GLY A 441 56.74 38.14 29.05
C GLY A 441 57.26 37.24 30.17
N SER A 442 57.72 36.06 29.74
CA SER A 442 58.88 35.30 30.23
C SER A 442 59.05 35.07 31.74
N VAL A 443 58.61 33.90 32.23
CA VAL A 443 59.33 33.03 33.20
C VAL A 443 58.92 31.56 32.97
N PRO A 444 59.84 30.57 32.97
CA PRO A 444 59.51 29.17 32.72
C PRO A 444 58.99 28.42 33.96
N HIS A 445 58.14 27.42 33.71
CA HIS A 445 57.63 26.37 34.61
C HIS A 445 56.51 26.73 35.60
N SER A 446 55.27 26.48 35.19
CA SER A 446 54.40 25.44 35.76
C SER A 446 53.16 25.33 34.86
N ALA A 447 52.71 24.11 34.59
CA ALA A 447 51.53 23.85 33.76
C ALA A 447 50.31 24.58 34.35
N PRO A 448 49.43 25.19 33.53
CA PRO A 448 48.16 25.71 34.01
C PRO A 448 47.35 24.54 34.58
N PRO A 449 46.62 24.74 35.69
CA PRO A 449 45.82 23.66 36.26
C PRO A 449 44.81 23.21 35.19
N LEU A 450 44.78 21.90 34.94
CA LEU A 450 43.65 21.25 34.30
C LEU A 450 42.40 21.74 35.03
N VAL A 451 41.47 22.38 34.32
CA VAL A 451 40.14 22.67 34.86
C VAL A 451 39.55 21.30 35.20
N THR A 452 39.67 20.92 36.46
CA THR A 452 38.89 19.85 37.03
C THR A 452 37.50 20.43 37.14
N LEU A 453 36.68 20.11 36.14
CA LEU A 453 35.23 20.30 36.21
C LEU A 453 34.76 19.83 37.59
N PRO A 454 33.79 20.50 38.23
CA PRO A 454 33.12 19.88 39.36
C PRO A 454 32.64 18.51 38.89
N ARG A 455 33.18 17.45 39.50
CA ARG A 455 32.51 16.15 39.48
C ARG A 455 31.12 16.46 40.04
N GLN A 456 30.11 16.48 39.18
CA GLN A 456 28.77 16.18 39.65
C GLN A 456 28.90 14.85 40.39
N PRO A 457 28.52 14.77 41.68
CA PRO A 457 28.17 13.49 42.23
C PRO A 457 26.97 13.00 41.42
N HIS A 458 26.91 11.68 41.21
CA HIS A 458 25.93 10.95 40.40
C HIS A 458 26.34 10.76 38.94
N ALA A 459 27.46 10.06 38.73
CA ALA A 459 27.38 8.91 37.84
C ALA A 459 26.32 7.97 38.42
N SER A 460 25.44 7.50 37.55
CA SER A 460 24.40 6.51 37.82
C SER A 460 24.92 5.37 38.73
N PRO A 461 24.13 4.92 39.72
CA PRO A 461 24.46 3.72 40.51
C PRO A 461 24.36 2.41 39.71
N CYS A 462 23.91 2.48 38.46
CA CYS A 462 23.54 1.33 37.63
C CYS A 462 24.57 1.04 36.53
N ALA A 463 24.66 -0.22 36.12
CA ALA A 463 25.51 -0.67 35.02
C ALA A 463 25.09 -0.05 33.67
N ALA A 464 25.93 -0.18 32.63
CA ALA A 464 25.68 0.44 31.32
C ALA A 464 24.44 -0.14 30.58
N ASP A 465 23.97 -1.31 31.00
CA ASP A 465 22.78 -2.03 30.54
C ASP A 465 21.59 -1.90 31.51
N GLU A 466 21.69 -1.03 32.51
CA GLU A 466 20.68 -0.82 33.54
C GLU A 466 20.20 0.64 33.59
N VAL A 467 18.90 0.82 33.86
CA VAL A 467 18.24 2.11 34.05
C VAL A 467 17.96 2.29 35.54
N ALA A 468 18.21 3.49 36.07
CA ALA A 468 17.94 3.83 37.46
C ALA A 468 16.48 4.26 37.64
N CYS A 469 15.78 3.65 38.60
CA CYS A 469 14.50 4.14 39.10
C CYS A 469 14.70 5.43 39.91
N ASP A 470 13.66 6.27 40.02
CA ASP A 470 13.71 7.47 40.87
C ASP A 470 13.81 7.10 42.37
N SER A 471 13.36 5.90 42.73
CA SER A 471 13.57 5.23 44.03
C SER A 471 15.02 4.82 44.31
N GLY A 472 15.89 4.80 43.29
CA GLY A 472 17.33 4.50 43.39
C GLY A 472 17.72 3.05 43.12
N ASP A 473 16.74 2.17 42.86
CA ASP A 473 16.97 0.79 42.39
C ASP A 473 17.36 0.78 40.89
N CYS A 474 18.03 -0.27 40.43
CA CYS A 474 18.46 -0.42 39.04
C CYS A 474 17.70 -1.57 38.37
N ILE A 475 17.11 -1.32 37.20
CA ILE A 475 16.42 -2.32 36.37
C ILE A 475 17.16 -2.52 35.05
N ALA A 476 16.98 -3.66 34.39
CA ALA A 476 17.55 -3.84 33.05
C ALA A 476 16.93 -2.84 32.06
N ALA A 477 17.71 -2.32 31.12
CA ALA A 477 17.24 -1.33 30.15
C ALA A 477 16.10 -1.84 29.24
N GLU A 478 15.94 -3.16 29.11
CA GLU A 478 14.82 -3.79 28.39
C GLU A 478 13.48 -3.76 29.15
N LEU A 479 13.52 -3.51 30.47
CA LEU A 479 12.35 -3.39 31.35
C LEU A 479 11.93 -1.93 31.56
N ALA A 480 12.61 -0.98 30.90
CA ALA A 480 12.18 0.41 30.89
C ALA A 480 11.22 0.64 29.72
N CYS A 481 10.09 1.31 29.97
CA CYS A 481 9.04 1.55 28.98
C CYS A 481 8.42 0.26 28.40
N ASP A 482 8.36 -0.83 29.18
CA ASP A 482 7.77 -2.10 28.77
C ASP A 482 6.28 -2.23 29.12
N PHE A 483 5.67 -1.11 29.55
CA PHE A 483 4.29 -0.99 30.01
C PHE A 483 4.02 -1.72 31.34
N ALA A 484 5.06 -2.17 32.05
CA ALA A 484 5.00 -2.82 33.35
C ALA A 484 5.66 -1.95 34.42
N ASP A 485 5.00 -1.73 35.55
CA ASP A 485 5.64 -1.13 36.72
C ASP A 485 6.65 -2.12 37.33
N THR A 486 7.91 -2.08 36.86
CA THR A 486 9.02 -2.86 37.40
C THR A 486 9.69 -2.11 38.54
N CYS A 487 9.83 -0.79 38.42
CA CYS A 487 10.24 0.05 39.56
C CYS A 487 9.12 0.11 40.61
N ALA A 488 9.47 0.06 41.89
CA ALA A 488 8.48 0.10 42.98
C ALA A 488 7.69 1.43 43.03
N ASP A 489 8.24 2.48 42.45
CA ASP A 489 7.66 3.81 42.27
C ASP A 489 7.07 4.06 40.86
N GLY A 490 7.13 3.08 39.95
CA GLY A 490 6.61 3.19 38.58
C GLY A 490 7.37 4.19 37.69
N SER A 491 8.54 4.67 38.13
CA SER A 491 9.32 5.69 37.43
C SER A 491 9.84 5.22 36.07
N ASP A 492 9.92 3.91 35.87
CA ASP A 492 10.27 3.26 34.60
C ASP A 492 9.25 3.50 33.49
N GLU A 493 8.00 3.84 33.83
CA GLU A 493 6.91 4.07 32.86
C GLU A 493 6.49 5.55 32.74
N GLU A 494 6.91 6.43 33.66
CA GLU A 494 6.51 7.85 33.64
C GLU A 494 7.10 8.64 32.47
N ARG A 495 8.24 8.21 31.90
CA ARG A 495 8.95 8.92 30.83
C ARG A 495 8.89 8.19 29.50
N CYS A 496 7.79 7.48 29.25
CA CYS A 496 7.61 6.57 28.11
C CYS A 496 6.59 7.08 27.08
N GLY A 497 6.52 8.39 26.90
CA GLY A 497 5.71 9.03 25.85
C GLY A 497 4.26 9.35 26.25
N THR A 498 3.71 8.74 27.31
CA THR A 498 2.43 9.17 27.89
C THR A 498 2.61 10.54 28.56
N THR A 499 1.92 11.57 28.08
CA THR A 499 2.09 12.93 28.60
C THR A 499 0.95 13.88 28.21
N THR A 500 0.66 14.82 29.11
CA THR A 500 -0.18 16.00 28.85
C THR A 500 0.65 17.24 28.51
N PHE A 501 1.97 17.08 28.34
CA PHE A 501 2.96 18.14 28.06
C PHE A 501 3.12 19.25 29.11
N GLU A 502 2.35 19.25 30.20
CA GLU A 502 2.39 20.29 31.25
C GLU A 502 3.65 20.23 32.13
N SER A 503 4.18 19.04 32.38
CA SER A 503 5.39 18.81 33.20
C SER A 503 6.67 18.68 32.35
N GLY A 504 6.56 18.75 31.02
CA GLY A 504 7.66 18.60 30.08
C GLY A 504 7.28 17.73 28.87
N ALA A 505 8.26 17.38 28.04
CA ALA A 505 8.02 16.67 26.79
C ALA A 505 7.63 15.19 26.95
N GLY A 506 7.60 14.64 28.18
CA GLY A 506 7.20 13.24 28.42
C GLY A 506 8.07 12.20 27.71
N GLY A 507 9.34 12.52 27.45
CA GLY A 507 10.26 11.65 26.69
C GLY A 507 10.18 11.82 25.16
N TRP A 508 9.32 12.70 24.64
CA TRP A 508 9.31 13.03 23.21
C TRP A 508 10.49 13.93 22.83
N HIS A 509 11.19 13.56 21.75
CA HIS A 509 12.36 14.29 21.25
C HIS A 509 12.17 14.75 19.81
N ASP A 510 12.54 16.00 19.50
CA ASP A 510 12.58 16.53 18.13
C ASP A 510 13.79 15.96 17.37
N VAL A 511 13.52 15.22 16.30
CA VAL A 511 14.53 14.66 15.39
C VAL A 511 14.39 15.26 13.98
N SER A 512 13.77 16.44 13.89
CA SER A 512 13.56 17.13 12.63
C SER A 512 14.88 17.67 12.05
N VAL A 513 15.11 17.37 10.76
CA VAL A 513 16.31 17.82 10.02
C VAL A 513 16.05 19.08 9.16
N GLY A 514 14.79 19.51 9.07
CA GLY A 514 14.34 20.58 8.19
C GLY A 514 14.03 21.92 8.87
N ARG A 515 13.36 22.80 8.12
CA ARG A 515 12.89 24.13 8.55
C ARG A 515 11.68 24.10 9.49
N LEU A 516 11.18 22.92 9.80
CA LEU A 516 10.10 22.70 10.76
C LEU A 516 10.66 21.85 11.90
N ARG A 517 10.20 22.11 13.12
CA ARG A 517 10.56 21.33 14.30
C ARG A 517 9.40 21.23 15.27
N TRP A 518 9.44 20.23 16.13
CA TRP A 518 8.55 20.16 17.27
C TRP A 518 9.13 20.91 18.47
N GLY A 519 8.27 21.58 19.22
CA GLY A 519 8.64 22.30 20.43
C GLY A 519 7.46 22.45 21.37
N LEU A 520 7.73 22.51 22.68
CA LEU A 520 6.69 22.83 23.65
C LEU A 520 6.30 24.30 23.49
N GLN A 521 4.99 24.55 23.36
CA GLN A 521 4.41 25.87 23.29
C GLN A 521 3.44 26.06 24.46
N LYS A 522 3.61 27.15 25.20
CA LYS A 522 2.69 27.56 26.26
C LYS A 522 1.80 28.68 25.75
N VAL A 523 0.48 28.50 25.83
CA VAL A 523 -0.49 29.53 25.40
C VAL A 523 -1.02 30.30 26.60
N THR A 524 -1.00 31.63 26.49
CA THR A 524 -1.65 32.56 27.44
C THR A 524 -2.89 33.17 26.79
N GLU A 525 -3.86 33.65 27.59
CA GLU A 525 -5.23 34.07 27.19
C GLU A 525 -5.36 35.04 25.98
N SER A 526 -4.25 35.56 25.42
CA SER A 526 -4.23 36.50 24.30
C SER A 526 -3.96 35.91 22.91
N ASP A 527 -3.63 34.62 22.75
CA ASP A 527 -3.42 34.00 21.44
C ASP A 527 -4.71 33.38 20.88
N ILE A 528 -5.36 34.10 19.96
CA ILE A 528 -6.68 33.80 19.39
C ILE A 528 -6.71 32.50 18.57
N PHE A 529 -5.54 31.98 18.16
CA PHE A 529 -5.41 30.84 17.23
C PHE A 529 -5.62 29.45 17.85
N PHE A 530 -5.40 29.28 19.15
CA PHE A 530 -5.52 27.98 19.85
C PHE A 530 -6.71 27.92 20.83
N THR A 531 -7.81 28.60 20.50
CA THR A 531 -9.07 28.63 21.29
C THR A 531 -9.80 27.29 21.37
N VAL A 532 -9.22 26.22 20.81
CA VAL A 532 -9.82 24.91 20.55
C VAL A 532 -9.50 23.87 21.63
N PHE A 533 -8.34 23.95 22.27
CA PHE A 533 -7.96 23.03 23.36
C PHE A 533 -8.68 23.31 24.70
N LEU A 534 -9.59 24.30 24.72
CA LEU A 534 -10.47 24.66 25.85
C LEU A 534 -9.78 25.01 27.19
N TYR A 535 -8.44 24.99 27.28
CA TYR A 535 -7.71 25.30 28.50
C TYR A 535 -6.39 26.03 28.23
N SER A 536 -5.99 26.89 29.16
CA SER A 536 -4.61 27.40 29.27
C SER A 536 -3.68 26.24 29.62
N GLY A 537 -2.64 26.01 28.81
CA GLY A 537 -1.78 24.84 28.97
C GLY A 537 -0.56 24.85 28.07
N THR A 538 0.23 23.79 28.15
CA THR A 538 1.44 23.54 27.37
C THR A 538 1.19 22.35 26.46
N PHE A 539 1.46 22.48 25.17
CA PHE A 539 1.28 21.39 24.20
C PHE A 539 2.48 21.29 23.25
N LEU A 540 2.57 20.18 22.52
CA LEU A 540 3.61 19.99 21.52
C LEU A 540 3.16 20.63 20.20
N ALA A 541 3.82 21.70 19.80
CA ALA A 541 3.45 22.49 18.62
C ALA A 541 4.54 22.46 17.55
N LEU A 542 4.12 22.67 16.31
CA LEU A 542 5.05 22.90 15.22
C LEU A 542 5.60 24.33 15.25
N GLN A 543 6.91 24.46 15.14
CA GLN A 543 7.63 25.72 15.16
C GLN A 543 8.63 25.80 14.00
N THR A 544 9.14 26.99 13.72
CA THR A 544 10.23 27.16 12.75
C THR A 544 11.51 26.50 13.27
N GLY A 545 12.06 25.58 12.48
CA GLY A 545 13.33 24.90 12.72
C GLY A 545 14.53 25.62 12.10
N GLU A 546 15.72 25.22 12.54
CA GLU A 546 17.01 25.76 12.10
C GLU A 546 17.69 24.92 11.01
N GLY A 547 17.10 23.77 10.67
CA GLY A 547 17.58 22.90 9.60
C GLY A 547 17.39 23.52 8.21
N GLN A 548 18.13 23.02 7.22
CA GLN A 548 18.06 23.56 5.86
C GLN A 548 16.99 22.89 5.00
N MET A 549 16.69 21.62 5.28
CA MET A 549 15.81 20.79 4.46
C MET A 549 14.34 21.22 4.56
N MET A 550 13.55 20.89 3.54
CA MET A 550 12.09 21.19 3.50
C MET A 550 11.22 19.97 3.87
N GLY A 551 11.82 18.95 4.50
CA GLY A 551 11.13 17.74 4.94
C GLY A 551 10.16 17.97 6.11
N PRO A 552 9.28 17.00 6.40
CA PRO A 552 8.36 17.08 7.54
C PRO A 552 9.11 17.17 8.87
N ALA A 553 8.54 17.88 9.84
CA ALA A 553 9.01 17.81 11.22
C ALA A 553 8.68 16.45 11.80
N LYS A 554 9.58 15.94 12.62
CA LYS A 554 9.54 14.61 13.21
C LYS A 554 9.84 14.67 14.70
N ALA A 555 8.89 14.25 15.53
CA ALA A 555 9.13 13.99 16.95
C ALA A 555 9.05 12.49 17.21
N ARG A 556 9.92 11.98 18.07
CA ARG A 556 10.04 10.55 18.36
C ARG A 556 9.82 10.28 19.84
N SER A 557 9.08 9.23 20.15
CA SER A 557 8.91 8.72 21.52
C SER A 557 10.22 8.07 22.03
N PRO A 558 10.32 7.80 23.33
CA PRO A 558 11.29 6.84 23.87
C PRO A 558 11.13 5.45 23.23
N LEU A 559 12.13 4.58 23.40
CA LEU A 559 12.05 3.18 22.98
C LEU A 559 11.04 2.47 23.88
N LEU A 560 9.92 2.05 23.28
CA LEU A 560 8.86 1.31 23.96
C LEU A 560 9.14 -0.19 23.83
N GLY A 561 8.84 -0.95 24.87
CA GLY A 561 8.97 -2.40 24.90
C GLY A 561 7.97 -3.11 23.98
N PRO A 562 8.05 -4.45 23.88
CA PRO A 562 7.10 -5.27 23.14
C PRO A 562 5.65 -5.01 23.58
N SER A 563 4.70 -5.03 22.64
CA SER A 563 3.29 -4.72 22.91
C SER A 563 2.33 -5.86 22.54
N GLY A 564 1.21 -5.93 23.27
CA GLY A 564 0.10 -6.84 22.97
C GLY A 564 -0.78 -6.36 21.80
N PRO A 565 -1.66 -7.23 21.25
CA PRO A 565 -2.51 -6.92 20.09
C PRO A 565 -3.55 -5.81 20.33
N ALA A 566 -3.88 -5.51 21.58
CA ALA A 566 -4.82 -4.46 21.95
C ALA A 566 -4.18 -3.06 22.10
N CYS A 567 -2.86 -2.95 21.95
CA CYS A 567 -2.13 -1.71 22.16
C CYS A 567 -2.66 -0.58 21.27
N THR A 568 -3.11 0.49 21.91
CA THR A 568 -3.72 1.66 21.26
C THR A 568 -3.10 2.94 21.80
N MET A 569 -2.84 3.91 20.93
CA MET A 569 -2.42 5.26 21.30
C MET A 569 -3.59 6.21 21.14
N GLU A 570 -3.88 7.02 22.15
CA GLU A 570 -4.83 8.13 22.03
C GLU A 570 -4.08 9.46 22.01
N MET A 571 -4.59 10.42 21.24
CA MET A 571 -4.12 11.81 21.30
C MET A 571 -5.20 12.82 20.88
N SER A 572 -5.08 14.03 21.41
CA SER A 572 -5.76 15.22 20.90
C SER A 572 -4.87 15.96 19.92
N TYR A 573 -5.43 16.48 18.83
CA TYR A 573 -4.66 17.18 17.80
C TYR A 573 -5.41 18.37 17.20
N HIS A 574 -4.63 19.30 16.64
CA HIS A 574 -5.12 20.43 15.87
C HIS A 574 -4.29 20.59 14.59
N ILE A 575 -4.96 20.81 13.46
CA ILE A 575 -4.32 21.13 12.18
C ILE A 575 -5.12 22.18 11.40
N HIS A 576 -4.49 23.32 11.18
CA HIS A 576 -4.95 24.36 10.28
C HIS A 576 -3.86 24.57 9.23
N SER A 577 -4.15 24.28 7.97
CA SER A 577 -3.15 24.37 6.89
C SER A 577 -3.81 24.50 5.52
N ASP A 578 -3.03 24.92 4.54
CA ASP A 578 -3.39 24.78 3.11
C ASP A 578 -3.58 23.30 2.72
N PRO A 579 -4.18 23.00 1.55
CA PRO A 579 -4.54 21.63 1.13
C PRO A 579 -3.37 20.63 1.09
N GLN A 580 -2.13 21.11 1.08
CA GLN A 580 -0.93 20.28 1.04
C GLN A 580 -0.36 19.92 2.43
N GLY A 581 -0.93 20.48 3.51
CA GLY A 581 -0.46 20.23 4.88
C GLY A 581 -1.06 18.96 5.51
N PHE A 582 -0.27 18.24 6.30
CA PHE A 582 -0.71 17.01 6.97
C PHE A 582 -0.11 16.82 8.37
N LEU A 583 -0.79 16.01 9.18
CA LEU A 583 -0.29 15.43 10.43
C LEU A 583 -0.43 13.91 10.34
N ALA A 584 0.60 13.18 10.78
CA ALA A 584 0.68 11.73 10.69
C ALA A 584 1.37 11.12 11.90
N ILE A 585 1.06 9.86 12.17
CA ILE A 585 1.74 9.01 13.15
C ILE A 585 2.32 7.82 12.41
N SER A 586 3.59 7.51 12.65
CA SER A 586 4.25 6.28 12.21
C SER A 586 4.88 5.51 13.36
N VAL A 587 5.04 4.21 13.19
CA VAL A 587 5.75 3.32 14.13
C VAL A 587 7.05 2.87 13.48
N ALA A 588 8.17 3.08 14.16
CA ALA A 588 9.51 2.70 13.73
C ALA A 588 10.04 1.50 14.53
N ASP A 589 10.45 0.45 13.82
CA ASP A 589 11.24 -0.67 14.34
C ASP A 589 12.66 -0.56 13.76
N HIS A 590 13.59 -0.06 14.59
CA HIS A 590 14.97 0.17 14.20
C HIS A 590 15.79 -1.11 14.06
N THR A 591 15.38 -2.21 14.67
CA THR A 591 16.06 -3.51 14.54
C THR A 591 15.71 -4.19 13.21
N ALA A 592 14.47 -3.96 12.73
CA ALA A 592 14.01 -4.41 11.42
C ALA A 592 14.33 -3.39 10.30
N GLY A 593 14.65 -2.13 10.65
CA GLY A 593 14.88 -1.05 9.68
C GLY A 593 13.59 -0.55 9.03
N THR A 594 12.44 -0.80 9.65
CA THR A 594 11.11 -0.53 9.06
C THR A 594 10.40 0.62 9.78
N THR A 595 9.84 1.56 9.03
CA THR A 595 8.93 2.59 9.55
C THR A 595 7.60 2.47 8.84
N GLN A 596 6.51 2.49 9.60
CA GLN A 596 5.17 2.25 9.06
C GLN A 596 4.22 3.38 9.46
N LEU A 597 3.52 3.98 8.49
CA LEU A 597 2.46 4.93 8.73
C LEU A 597 1.25 4.25 9.40
N VAL A 598 0.88 4.68 10.60
CA VAL A 598 -0.28 4.14 11.34
C VAL A 598 -1.53 4.99 11.23
N TRP A 599 -1.37 6.31 11.08
CA TRP A 599 -2.48 7.23 10.94
C TRP A 599 -2.05 8.53 10.23
N GLN A 600 -2.97 9.19 9.52
CA GLN A 600 -2.75 10.49 8.89
C GLN A 600 -4.06 11.28 8.77
N THR A 601 -3.96 12.60 8.85
CA THR A 601 -5.05 13.53 8.56
C THR A 601 -4.54 14.76 7.80
N GLN A 602 -5.43 15.37 7.03
CA GLN A 602 -5.22 16.64 6.31
C GLN A 602 -6.31 17.66 6.70
N HIS A 603 -6.11 18.95 6.40
CA HIS A 603 -7.05 20.00 6.75
C HIS A 603 -8.38 19.87 5.97
N ARG A 604 -9.50 19.63 6.69
CA ARG A 604 -10.86 19.47 6.11
C ARG A 604 -11.71 20.75 6.13
N GLY A 605 -11.13 21.93 6.34
CA GLY A 605 -11.87 23.20 6.38
C GLY A 605 -12.65 23.47 7.68
N SER A 606 -12.52 22.62 8.71
CA SER A 606 -13.04 22.88 10.06
C SER A 606 -11.91 23.36 10.98
N THR A 607 -12.18 24.38 11.80
CA THR A 607 -11.25 24.91 12.82
C THR A 607 -11.31 24.18 14.15
N THR A 608 -12.10 23.11 14.26
CA THR A 608 -12.24 22.31 15.50
C THR A 608 -11.18 21.21 15.58
N GLY A 609 -10.51 21.11 16.72
CA GLY A 609 -9.51 20.10 17.04
C GLY A 609 -10.13 18.70 17.09
N GLY A 610 -9.33 17.70 16.75
CA GLY A 610 -9.73 16.30 16.72
C GLY A 610 -9.18 15.52 17.91
N HIS A 611 -9.81 14.38 18.18
CA HIS A 611 -9.28 13.34 19.05
C HIS A 611 -9.24 12.04 18.26
N VAL A 612 -8.16 11.28 18.39
CA VAL A 612 -7.94 10.05 17.63
C VAL A 612 -7.46 8.93 18.55
N ARG A 613 -7.99 7.73 18.30
CA ARG A 613 -7.49 6.45 18.85
C ARG A 613 -6.83 5.68 17.72
N VAL A 614 -5.54 5.39 17.84
CA VAL A 614 -4.71 4.75 16.81
C VAL A 614 -4.24 3.39 17.30
N PRO A 615 -4.69 2.28 16.70
CA PRO A 615 -4.20 0.95 17.07
C PRO A 615 -2.73 0.79 16.64
N LEU A 616 -1.86 0.46 17.61
CA LEU A 616 -0.43 0.19 17.40
C LEU A 616 -0.11 -1.30 17.29
N GLY A 617 -1.02 -2.14 17.82
CA GLY A 617 -1.06 -3.60 17.68
C GLY A 617 0.08 -4.36 18.35
N GLU A 618 0.15 -5.65 18.05
CA GLU A 618 1.15 -6.58 18.62
C GLU A 618 2.54 -6.30 18.04
N ARG A 619 3.54 -6.13 18.91
CA ARG A 619 4.94 -5.93 18.51
C ARG A 619 5.81 -6.86 19.32
N SER A 620 6.52 -7.77 18.63
CA SER A 620 7.43 -8.74 19.24
C SER A 620 8.80 -8.15 19.62
N ARG A 621 9.07 -6.91 19.20
CA ARG A 621 10.34 -6.20 19.40
C ARG A 621 10.05 -4.79 19.90
N PRO A 622 11.00 -4.17 20.62
CA PRO A 622 10.89 -2.76 20.98
C PRO A 622 10.71 -1.86 19.76
N PHE A 623 9.91 -0.81 19.91
CA PHE A 623 9.53 0.09 18.82
C PHE A 623 9.45 1.54 19.31
N GLN A 624 9.39 2.49 18.38
CA GLN A 624 9.19 3.91 18.68
C GLN A 624 8.02 4.45 17.87
N VAL A 625 7.31 5.44 18.43
CA VAL A 625 6.26 6.18 17.73
C VAL A 625 6.83 7.51 17.26
N GLU A 626 6.48 7.90 16.03
CA GLU A 626 6.97 9.10 15.38
C GLU A 626 5.79 9.98 14.94
N LEU A 627 5.79 11.24 15.37
CA LEU A 627 4.84 12.27 14.95
C LEU A 627 5.44 13.05 13.77
N LEU A 628 4.75 13.02 12.63
CA LEU A 628 5.18 13.64 11.39
C LEU A 628 4.21 14.77 11.03
N ALA A 629 4.72 15.97 10.76
CA ALA A 629 3.90 17.09 10.30
C ALA A 629 4.60 17.93 9.23
N LEU A 630 3.83 18.37 8.23
CA LEU A 630 4.30 19.28 7.20
C LEU A 630 3.21 20.34 6.96
N VAL A 631 3.54 21.62 7.13
CA VAL A 631 2.69 22.77 6.80
C VAL A 631 3.57 23.97 6.44
N ASP A 632 3.00 24.97 5.78
CA ASP A 632 3.67 26.25 5.56
C ASP A 632 3.37 27.25 6.70
N LEU A 633 4.33 27.40 7.61
CA LEU A 633 4.22 28.32 8.75
C LEU A 633 4.35 29.81 8.37
N GLN A 634 4.67 30.16 7.11
CA GLN A 634 4.71 31.57 6.69
C GLN A 634 3.29 32.18 6.55
N GLY A 635 2.25 31.34 6.54
CA GLY A 635 0.84 31.74 6.53
C GLY A 635 0.13 31.64 7.89
N SER A 636 -1.19 31.40 7.86
CA SER A 636 -2.00 31.20 9.08
C SER A 636 -1.91 29.77 9.65
N ALA A 637 -1.06 28.90 9.09
CA ALA A 637 -1.04 27.48 9.39
C ALA A 637 -0.52 27.19 10.81
N SER A 638 -1.10 26.18 11.46
CA SER A 638 -0.70 25.73 12.79
C SER A 638 -1.01 24.25 13.01
N VAL A 639 -0.11 23.55 13.70
CA VAL A 639 -0.28 22.14 14.10
C VAL A 639 0.12 21.98 15.56
N GLY A 640 -0.68 21.25 16.32
CA GLY A 640 -0.41 20.93 17.72
C GLY A 640 -0.96 19.58 18.13
N VAL A 641 -0.28 18.92 19.07
CA VAL A 641 -0.64 17.62 19.66
C VAL A 641 -0.64 17.76 21.18
N ASP A 642 -1.62 17.16 21.83
CA ASP A 642 -1.81 17.18 23.27
C ASP A 642 -2.42 15.86 23.79
N ASN A 643 -2.32 15.60 25.09
CA ASN A 643 -2.88 14.44 25.80
C ASN A 643 -2.60 13.10 25.12
N VAL A 644 -1.31 12.75 25.03
CA VAL A 644 -0.87 11.47 24.46
C VAL A 644 -0.92 10.38 25.53
N THR A 645 -1.61 9.27 25.27
CA THR A 645 -1.69 8.12 26.19
C THR A 645 -1.58 6.80 25.43
N PHE A 646 -0.91 5.81 26.04
CA PHE A 646 -0.89 4.43 25.54
C PHE A 646 -1.80 3.54 26.39
N GLU A 647 -2.76 2.87 25.75
CA GLU A 647 -3.75 2.02 26.40
C GLU A 647 -3.57 0.55 26.00
N GLN A 648 -3.71 -0.36 26.97
CA GLN A 648 -3.72 -1.82 26.75
C GLN A 648 -2.52 -2.39 25.98
N CYS A 649 -1.34 -1.78 26.17
CA CYS A 649 -0.12 -2.20 25.46
C CYS A 649 0.62 -3.37 26.12
N TYR A 650 0.25 -3.77 27.35
CA TYR A 650 0.82 -4.91 28.05
C TYR A 650 0.65 -6.23 27.27
N LEU A 651 1.67 -7.10 27.28
CA LEU A 651 1.69 -8.36 26.53
C LEU A 651 0.54 -9.33 26.87
N ASP A 652 0.14 -9.38 28.14
CA ASP A 652 -0.87 -10.32 28.66
C ASP A 652 -2.31 -9.75 28.68
N VAL A 653 -2.53 -8.51 28.23
CA VAL A 653 -3.88 -7.93 28.20
C VAL A 653 -4.64 -8.50 27.00
N VAL A 654 -5.40 -9.56 27.27
CA VAL A 654 -6.35 -10.16 26.36
C VAL A 654 -7.63 -9.31 26.40
N SER A 655 -8.00 -8.67 25.29
CA SER A 655 -9.29 -7.96 25.17
C SER A 655 -10.44 -8.88 25.59
N PRO A 656 -11.49 -8.39 26.28
CA PRO A 656 -12.66 -9.22 26.61
C PRO A 656 -13.34 -9.84 25.38
N THR A 657 -13.13 -9.28 24.18
CA THR A 657 -13.62 -9.81 22.88
C THR A 657 -12.62 -10.74 22.17
N ALA A 658 -11.43 -10.97 22.71
CA ALA A 658 -10.37 -11.70 22.02
C ALA A 658 -10.75 -13.15 21.66
N ALA A 659 -11.52 -13.83 22.52
CA ALA A 659 -11.98 -15.19 22.26
C ALA A 659 -13.07 -15.29 21.18
N GLU A 660 -13.55 -14.15 20.65
CA GLU A 660 -14.67 -14.09 19.72
C GLU A 660 -14.18 -13.99 18.27
N LEU A 661 -14.37 -15.07 17.50
CA LEU A 661 -14.17 -15.06 16.04
C LEU A 661 -15.35 -14.45 15.28
N SER A 662 -16.54 -14.35 15.89
CA SER A 662 -17.72 -13.80 15.23
C SER A 662 -17.69 -12.27 15.27
N CYS A 663 -17.92 -11.62 14.14
CA CYS A 663 -17.90 -10.16 14.03
C CYS A 663 -18.67 -9.68 12.80
N ASN A 664 -19.59 -8.74 13.00
CA ASN A 664 -20.31 -8.00 11.95
C ASN A 664 -19.78 -6.56 11.79
N PHE A 665 -18.64 -6.25 12.41
CA PHE A 665 -17.94 -4.97 12.37
C PHE A 665 -18.70 -3.69 12.79
N GLU A 666 -19.99 -3.70 13.10
CA GLU A 666 -20.78 -2.51 13.48
C GLU A 666 -20.26 -1.73 14.71
N ARG A 667 -19.54 -2.40 15.63
CA ARG A 667 -18.98 -1.81 16.86
C ARG A 667 -17.44 -1.82 16.88
N GLY A 668 -16.79 -1.97 15.72
CA GLY A 668 -15.34 -2.04 15.58
C GLY A 668 -14.83 -3.43 15.22
N MET A 669 -13.60 -3.77 15.62
CA MET A 669 -12.90 -4.97 15.13
C MET A 669 -13.20 -6.28 15.88
N CYS A 670 -14.04 -6.27 16.92
CA CYS A 670 -14.33 -7.43 17.77
C CYS A 670 -13.05 -8.10 18.32
N GLY A 671 -12.82 -9.40 18.03
CA GLY A 671 -11.60 -10.15 18.36
C GLY A 671 -10.55 -10.19 17.24
N TRP A 672 -10.75 -9.42 16.17
CA TRP A 672 -9.86 -9.30 15.03
C TRP A 672 -8.97 -8.06 15.16
N TYR A 673 -7.75 -8.14 14.64
CA TYR A 673 -6.83 -7.02 14.54
C TYR A 673 -6.03 -7.12 13.25
N GLN A 674 -5.57 -5.99 12.75
CA GLN A 674 -4.77 -5.96 11.54
C GLN A 674 -3.32 -6.23 11.90
N ASP A 675 -2.64 -7.04 11.09
CA ASP A 675 -1.20 -7.10 11.16
C ASP A 675 -0.64 -5.77 10.67
N LEU A 676 -0.14 -4.96 11.60
CA LEU A 676 0.50 -3.70 11.25
C LEU A 676 1.90 -3.95 10.66
N SER A 677 2.30 -5.17 10.40
CA SER A 677 3.42 -5.45 9.51
C SER A 677 2.97 -5.52 8.02
N SER A 678 1.68 -5.52 7.71
CA SER A 678 1.19 -5.61 6.34
C SER A 678 1.37 -4.30 5.56
N ASP A 679 1.56 -4.42 4.25
CA ASP A 679 1.98 -3.30 3.41
C ASP A 679 0.84 -2.33 3.07
N PHE A 680 -0.39 -2.82 3.14
CA PHE A 680 -1.62 -2.04 3.12
C PHE A 680 -2.61 -2.58 4.15
N LYS A 681 -3.66 -1.80 4.44
CA LYS A 681 -4.52 -2.01 5.61
C LYS A 681 -5.95 -2.28 5.23
N TRP A 682 -6.61 -3.07 6.07
CA TRP A 682 -8.06 -3.10 6.11
C TRP A 682 -8.57 -1.76 6.66
N VAL A 683 -9.69 -1.27 6.16
CA VAL A 683 -10.30 -0.02 6.55
C VAL A 683 -11.70 -0.35 7.06
N HIS A 684 -12.02 0.15 8.25
CA HIS A 684 -13.37 0.08 8.79
C HIS A 684 -14.22 1.12 8.08
N SER A 685 -15.06 0.69 7.14
CA SER A 685 -15.67 1.56 6.13
C SER A 685 -17.19 1.62 6.29
N THR A 686 -17.76 2.81 6.12
CA THR A 686 -19.21 3.07 6.07
C THR A 686 -19.75 3.12 4.63
N GLY A 687 -18.94 2.73 3.64
CA GLY A 687 -19.38 2.65 2.26
C GLY A 687 -19.39 3.94 1.43
N GLN A 688 -18.78 5.03 1.89
CA GLN A 688 -18.58 6.22 1.04
C GLN A 688 -17.58 5.89 -0.09
N GLY A 689 -18.10 5.54 -1.26
CA GLY A 689 -17.32 5.24 -2.48
C GLY A 689 -16.90 3.79 -2.66
N GLN A 690 -17.00 2.95 -1.62
CA GLN A 690 -16.57 1.54 -1.60
C GLN A 690 -17.71 0.53 -1.54
N GLY A 691 -18.98 0.94 -1.52
CA GLY A 691 -20.15 0.05 -1.59
C GLY A 691 -20.88 -0.09 -0.26
N SER A 692 -22.08 -0.68 -0.23
CA SER A 692 -22.88 -0.81 0.99
C SER A 692 -22.39 -1.94 1.89
N ASP A 693 -22.53 -1.76 3.20
CA ASP A 693 -22.45 -2.79 4.24
C ASP A 693 -23.44 -3.94 3.98
N HIS A 694 -23.08 -5.19 4.33
CA HIS A 694 -23.98 -6.34 4.16
C HIS A 694 -25.05 -6.38 5.26
N THR A 695 -24.64 -6.14 6.52
CA THR A 695 -25.47 -6.34 7.71
C THR A 695 -26.74 -5.48 7.69
N THR A 696 -26.59 -4.18 7.48
CA THR A 696 -27.66 -3.17 7.58
C THR A 696 -27.87 -2.38 6.29
N GLY A 697 -26.93 -2.46 5.33
CA GLY A 697 -26.94 -1.67 4.09
C GLY A 697 -26.35 -0.26 4.24
N SER A 698 -26.15 0.23 5.47
CA SER A 698 -25.58 1.55 5.76
C SER A 698 -24.66 1.55 7.00
N GLY A 699 -24.27 0.37 7.46
CA GLY A 699 -23.44 0.15 8.64
C GLY A 699 -21.96 0.08 8.28
N TYR A 700 -21.23 -0.78 8.97
CA TYR A 700 -19.78 -0.87 8.85
C TYR A 700 -19.31 -2.26 8.45
N PHE A 701 -18.41 -2.30 7.48
CA PHE A 701 -17.72 -3.52 7.05
C PHE A 701 -16.21 -3.26 6.94
N LEU A 702 -15.42 -4.31 6.76
CA LEU A 702 -14.00 -4.16 6.44
C LEU A 702 -13.79 -4.09 4.94
N SER A 703 -13.13 -3.04 4.48
CA SER A 703 -12.70 -2.91 3.10
C SER A 703 -11.19 -2.87 3.00
N VAL A 704 -10.66 -3.07 1.81
CA VAL A 704 -9.28 -2.68 1.46
C VAL A 704 -9.38 -1.55 0.44
N ASP A 705 -8.87 -0.37 0.79
CA ASP A 705 -8.79 0.74 -0.14
C ASP A 705 -7.46 0.72 -0.91
N SER A 706 -7.53 0.33 -2.18
CA SER A 706 -6.40 0.33 -3.11
C SER A 706 -5.98 1.72 -3.59
N SER A 707 -6.72 2.78 -3.26
CA SER A 707 -6.49 4.14 -3.77
C SER A 707 -5.68 5.07 -2.86
N VAL A 708 -5.28 4.60 -1.67
CA VAL A 708 -4.51 5.43 -0.73
C VAL A 708 -3.04 5.49 -1.20
N PRO A 709 -2.45 6.68 -1.45
CA PRO A 709 -1.09 6.84 -2.01
C PRO A 709 0.08 6.33 -1.15
N TRP A 710 -0.21 5.61 -0.06
CA TRP A 710 0.79 5.13 0.91
C TRP A 710 0.62 3.63 1.21
N SER A 711 -0.28 2.95 0.49
CA SER A 711 -0.66 1.55 0.70
C SER A 711 -0.19 0.66 -0.47
N HIS A 712 1.10 0.73 -0.82
CA HIS A 712 1.67 0.21 -2.07
C HIS A 712 2.37 -1.15 -2.03
N GLY A 713 2.42 -1.87 -0.91
CA GLY A 713 2.93 -3.26 -0.95
C GLY A 713 1.82 -4.29 -1.16
N GLN A 714 2.16 -5.57 -1.21
CA GLN A 714 1.40 -6.62 -1.92
C GLN A 714 0.44 -7.42 -1.04
N ARG A 715 0.49 -7.25 0.29
CA ARG A 715 -0.32 -8.04 1.23
C ARG A 715 -1.02 -7.20 2.30
N ALA A 716 -2.31 -7.46 2.55
CA ALA A 716 -3.00 -7.09 3.78
C ALA A 716 -3.42 -8.33 4.56
N LEU A 717 -3.31 -8.25 5.88
CA LEU A 717 -3.52 -9.39 6.75
C LEU A 717 -4.35 -8.99 7.98
N LEU A 718 -5.48 -9.65 8.15
CA LEU A 718 -6.36 -9.53 9.31
C LEU A 718 -6.23 -10.81 10.14
N LEU A 719 -5.83 -10.66 11.40
CA LEU A 719 -5.54 -11.75 12.32
C LEU A 719 -6.58 -11.82 13.44
N SER A 720 -6.93 -13.03 13.84
CA SER A 720 -7.62 -13.26 15.11
C SER A 720 -6.62 -13.26 16.26
N SER A 721 -7.11 -13.03 17.48
CA SER A 721 -6.34 -13.37 18.68
C SER A 721 -6.04 -14.88 18.75
N HIS A 722 -5.10 -15.28 19.62
CA HIS A 722 -4.83 -16.69 19.89
C HIS A 722 -6.09 -17.39 20.41
N GLN A 723 -6.53 -18.38 19.64
CA GLN A 723 -7.69 -19.19 19.98
C GLN A 723 -7.27 -20.38 20.86
N GLU A 724 -8.11 -20.67 21.84
CA GLU A 724 -7.94 -21.83 22.73
C GLU A 724 -8.17 -23.16 22.00
N LEU A 725 -7.67 -24.26 22.59
CA LEU A 725 -7.66 -25.59 22.01
C LEU A 725 -9.05 -26.04 21.51
N ALA A 726 -9.14 -26.47 20.25
CA ALA A 726 -10.38 -26.99 19.66
C ALA A 726 -10.44 -28.53 19.73
N THR A 727 -11.27 -29.06 20.64
CA THR A 727 -11.52 -30.51 20.79
C THR A 727 -12.48 -31.08 19.74
N ALA A 728 -13.17 -30.22 18.99
CA ALA A 728 -14.11 -30.59 17.93
C ALA A 728 -14.03 -29.58 16.77
N PRO A 729 -14.31 -29.99 15.53
CA PRO A 729 -14.32 -29.09 14.38
C PRO A 729 -15.43 -28.03 14.52
N ARG A 730 -15.20 -26.86 13.93
CA ARG A 730 -16.13 -25.71 13.92
C ARG A 730 -16.34 -25.23 12.48
N CYS A 731 -17.44 -24.55 12.22
CA CYS A 731 -17.72 -23.97 10.91
C CYS A 731 -17.62 -22.45 11.00
N LEU A 732 -16.78 -21.86 10.17
CA LEU A 732 -16.66 -20.42 10.00
C LEU A 732 -17.37 -20.02 8.71
N SER A 733 -18.35 -19.12 8.79
CA SER A 733 -18.96 -18.48 7.63
C SER A 733 -18.66 -16.99 7.61
N PHE A 734 -18.53 -16.40 6.44
CA PHE A 734 -18.24 -14.97 6.28
C PHE A 734 -18.79 -14.47 4.93
N TRP A 735 -19.06 -13.16 4.86
CA TRP A 735 -19.45 -12.49 3.63
C TRP A 735 -18.27 -11.73 3.05
N TYR A 736 -18.10 -11.77 1.74
CA TYR A 736 -17.00 -11.15 1.04
C TYR A 736 -17.44 -10.49 -0.28
N ARG A 737 -16.72 -9.47 -0.72
CA ARG A 737 -16.93 -8.79 -2.01
C ARG A 737 -15.57 -8.62 -2.69
N LEU A 738 -15.47 -8.96 -3.97
CA LEU A 738 -14.25 -8.82 -4.77
C LEU A 738 -14.59 -8.14 -6.09
N ALA A 739 -14.45 -6.82 -6.17
CA ALA A 739 -14.99 -6.01 -7.26
C ALA A 739 -13.89 -5.22 -8.00
N GLY A 740 -13.77 -5.37 -9.32
CA GLY A 740 -12.76 -4.67 -10.13
C GLY A 740 -11.85 -5.58 -10.97
N PRO A 741 -10.99 -5.03 -11.83
CA PRO A 741 -10.19 -5.83 -12.77
C PRO A 741 -8.90 -6.42 -12.18
N GLN A 742 -8.33 -5.86 -11.10
CA GLN A 742 -7.03 -6.21 -10.50
C GLN A 742 -7.14 -6.29 -8.97
N ILE A 743 -8.05 -7.16 -8.51
CA ILE A 743 -8.36 -7.33 -7.08
C ILE A 743 -7.36 -8.28 -6.40
N GLY A 744 -6.73 -9.16 -7.16
CA GLY A 744 -5.89 -10.24 -6.67
C GLY A 744 -6.65 -11.40 -6.02
N THR A 745 -6.22 -11.83 -4.83
CA THR A 745 -6.63 -13.08 -4.17
C THR A 745 -6.98 -12.83 -2.70
N LEU A 746 -8.12 -13.35 -2.25
CA LEU A 746 -8.52 -13.42 -0.84
C LEU A 746 -8.34 -14.85 -0.32
N ASN A 747 -7.55 -15.02 0.73
CA ASN A 747 -7.27 -16.29 1.38
C ASN A 747 -7.79 -16.27 2.83
N LEU A 748 -8.30 -17.41 3.29
CA LEU A 748 -8.53 -17.70 4.70
C LEU A 748 -7.54 -18.79 5.13
N LYS A 749 -6.71 -18.49 6.12
CA LYS A 749 -5.63 -19.35 6.62
C LYS A 749 -5.81 -19.69 8.10
N LEU A 750 -5.30 -20.85 8.48
CA LEU A 750 -5.15 -21.33 9.84
C LEU A 750 -3.66 -21.40 10.17
N TRP A 751 -3.27 -20.81 11.29
CA TRP A 751 -1.90 -20.80 11.77
C TRP A 751 -1.81 -21.54 13.11
N PRO A 752 -1.43 -22.83 13.12
CA PRO A 752 -1.18 -23.57 14.35
C PRO A 752 0.11 -23.07 15.03
N GLU A 753 0.10 -22.95 16.36
CA GLU A 753 1.28 -22.58 17.12
C GLU A 753 2.40 -23.62 16.96
N GLY A 754 3.52 -23.24 16.34
CA GLY A 754 4.65 -24.13 16.04
C GLY A 754 4.45 -25.09 14.86
N GLY A 755 3.38 -24.91 14.06
CA GLY A 755 3.09 -25.67 12.84
C GLY A 755 3.25 -24.86 11.55
N GLU A 756 3.01 -25.48 10.39
CA GLU A 756 2.95 -24.79 9.10
C GLU A 756 1.56 -24.16 8.87
N GLU A 757 1.52 -23.04 8.14
CA GLU A 757 0.27 -22.38 7.75
C GLU A 757 -0.57 -23.27 6.83
N VAL A 758 -1.88 -23.33 7.08
CA VAL A 758 -2.83 -24.12 6.27
C VAL A 758 -3.85 -23.19 5.63
N VAL A 759 -3.98 -23.21 4.30
CA VAL A 759 -5.03 -22.47 3.58
C VAL A 759 -6.34 -23.26 3.68
N LEU A 760 -7.37 -22.65 4.27
CA LEU A 760 -8.70 -23.26 4.41
C LEU A 760 -9.65 -22.90 3.26
N TRP A 761 -9.51 -21.71 2.69
CA TRP A 761 -10.31 -21.21 1.57
C TRP A 761 -9.52 -20.15 0.78
N THR A 762 -9.73 -20.10 -0.54
CA THR A 762 -9.09 -19.13 -1.43
C THR A 762 -10.05 -18.73 -2.55
N CYS A 763 -10.06 -17.47 -2.93
CA CYS A 763 -10.79 -16.95 -4.08
C CYS A 763 -9.94 -15.90 -4.81
N ARG A 764 -9.84 -16.03 -6.13
CA ARG A 764 -9.00 -15.17 -6.98
C ARG A 764 -9.85 -14.46 -8.05
N GLY A 765 -9.50 -13.22 -8.35
CA GLY A 765 -10.11 -12.42 -9.41
C GLY A 765 -11.50 -11.86 -9.03
N THR A 766 -12.11 -11.17 -9.99
CA THR A 766 -13.39 -10.48 -9.80
C THR A 766 -14.56 -11.43 -9.59
N GLN A 767 -15.31 -11.17 -8.52
CA GLN A 767 -16.59 -11.82 -8.22
C GLN A 767 -17.76 -10.83 -8.36
N GLY A 768 -17.48 -9.64 -8.90
CA GLY A 768 -18.44 -8.55 -9.00
C GLY A 768 -18.57 -7.74 -7.71
N SER A 769 -19.39 -6.69 -7.79
CA SER A 769 -19.59 -5.71 -6.71
C SER A 769 -20.65 -6.11 -5.67
N ILE A 770 -21.05 -7.37 -5.64
CA ILE A 770 -22.03 -7.88 -4.67
C ILE A 770 -21.36 -8.64 -3.52
N TRP A 771 -22.10 -8.84 -2.44
CA TRP A 771 -21.69 -9.67 -1.32
C TRP A 771 -21.94 -11.16 -1.61
N HIS A 772 -20.94 -11.98 -1.35
CA HIS A 772 -20.94 -13.43 -1.50
C HIS A 772 -20.70 -14.08 -0.15
N ARG A 773 -21.36 -15.22 0.12
CA ARG A 773 -21.16 -15.96 1.36
C ARG A 773 -20.23 -17.15 1.13
N ALA A 774 -19.25 -17.32 2.02
CA ALA A 774 -18.33 -18.45 2.02
C ALA A 774 -18.36 -19.20 3.37
N TRP A 775 -17.90 -20.45 3.34
CA TRP A 775 -17.79 -21.33 4.51
C TRP A 775 -16.48 -22.09 4.50
N ALA A 776 -15.85 -22.21 5.67
CA ALA A 776 -14.65 -22.99 5.89
C ALA A 776 -14.74 -23.77 7.21
N THR A 777 -14.39 -25.06 7.17
CA THR A 777 -14.33 -25.87 8.38
C THR A 777 -12.99 -25.68 9.06
N LEU A 778 -13.02 -25.22 10.32
CA LEU A 778 -11.87 -25.19 11.21
C LEU A 778 -11.64 -26.61 11.75
N PRO A 779 -10.50 -27.26 11.45
CA PRO A 779 -10.22 -28.61 11.91
C PRO A 779 -10.04 -28.65 13.43
N SER A 780 -10.20 -29.83 14.04
CA SER A 780 -9.84 -30.03 15.44
C SER A 780 -8.31 -29.96 15.58
N THR A 781 -7.80 -28.87 16.15
CA THR A 781 -6.36 -28.62 16.33
C THR A 781 -5.74 -29.40 17.49
N GLY A 782 -6.55 -30.09 18.29
CA GLY A 782 -6.04 -30.95 19.36
C GLY A 782 -5.44 -30.13 20.51
N GLN A 783 -4.12 -30.24 20.71
CA GLN A 783 -3.38 -29.72 21.88
C GLN A 783 -2.65 -28.38 21.64
N GLN A 784 -2.81 -27.78 20.46
CA GLN A 784 -2.12 -26.55 20.05
C GLN A 784 -3.10 -25.38 19.93
N ARG A 785 -2.68 -24.20 20.40
CA ARG A 785 -3.39 -22.94 20.11
C ARG A 785 -3.21 -22.60 18.63
N TYR A 786 -4.10 -21.77 18.10
CA TYR A 786 -4.05 -21.37 16.70
C TYR A 786 -4.55 -19.94 16.49
N ARG A 787 -4.19 -19.35 15.36
CA ARG A 787 -4.77 -18.10 14.84
C ARG A 787 -5.50 -18.38 13.52
N VAL A 788 -6.50 -17.57 13.23
CA VAL A 788 -7.18 -17.53 11.94
C VAL A 788 -6.82 -16.22 11.27
N ALA A 789 -6.56 -16.25 9.97
CA ALA A 789 -6.09 -15.08 9.23
C ALA A 789 -6.83 -14.92 7.89
N PHE A 790 -7.34 -13.73 7.62
CA PHE A 790 -7.75 -13.33 6.27
C PHE A 790 -6.61 -12.55 5.61
N GLU A 791 -6.19 -13.02 4.45
CA GLU A 791 -5.09 -12.43 3.68
C GLU A 791 -5.58 -11.99 2.31
N VAL A 792 -5.33 -10.72 1.97
CA VAL A 792 -5.53 -10.18 0.63
C VAL A 792 -4.17 -10.02 -0.01
N LEU A 793 -3.98 -10.64 -1.17
CA LEU A 793 -2.83 -10.44 -2.05
C LEU A 793 -3.33 -9.70 -3.27
N HIS A 794 -2.94 -8.46 -3.49
CA HIS A 794 -3.38 -7.74 -4.71
C HIS A 794 -2.45 -8.03 -5.89
N ASP A 795 -2.97 -7.88 -7.10
CA ASP A 795 -2.21 -7.92 -8.36
C ASP A 795 -2.27 -6.56 -9.12
N GLY A 796 -2.68 -5.50 -8.43
CA GLY A 796 -2.79 -4.11 -8.92
C GLY A 796 -3.61 -3.22 -7.97
N PHE A 797 -3.82 -1.96 -8.36
CA PHE A 797 -4.46 -0.94 -7.52
C PHE A 797 -5.91 -0.61 -7.96
N LEU A 798 -6.49 -1.47 -8.79
CA LEU A 798 -7.83 -1.35 -9.34
C LEU A 798 -8.73 -2.49 -8.86
N GLY A 799 -9.32 -2.31 -7.68
CA GLY A 799 -10.38 -3.15 -7.14
C GLY A 799 -10.75 -2.79 -5.71
N ASP A 800 -11.89 -3.30 -5.25
CA ASP A 800 -12.41 -3.22 -3.87
C ASP A 800 -12.54 -4.65 -3.32
N VAL A 801 -11.96 -4.88 -2.15
CA VAL A 801 -12.19 -6.09 -1.36
C VAL A 801 -13.01 -5.71 -0.14
N GLY A 802 -14.16 -6.35 0.04
CA GLY A 802 -14.99 -6.23 1.24
C GLY A 802 -15.03 -7.55 2.01
N LEU A 803 -15.07 -7.47 3.34
CA LEU A 803 -15.27 -8.57 4.27
C LEU A 803 -16.26 -8.14 5.36
N ASP A 804 -17.25 -8.98 5.66
CA ASP A 804 -18.28 -8.70 6.64
C ASP A 804 -18.86 -9.99 7.26
N ASP A 805 -19.64 -9.85 8.34
CA ASP A 805 -20.49 -10.89 8.93
C ASP A 805 -19.80 -12.25 9.17
N ILE A 806 -18.64 -12.21 9.83
CA ILE A 806 -17.93 -13.43 10.25
C ILE A 806 -18.73 -14.10 11.37
N THR A 807 -19.06 -15.37 11.20
CA THR A 807 -19.85 -16.14 12.16
C THR A 807 -19.23 -17.51 12.40
N GLN A 808 -19.07 -17.89 13.68
CA GLN A 808 -18.58 -19.20 14.09
C GLN A 808 -19.71 -20.06 14.65
N THR A 809 -19.93 -21.26 14.10
CA THR A 809 -20.90 -22.25 14.58
C THR A 809 -20.23 -23.57 14.98
N ALA A 810 -20.90 -24.35 15.84
CA ALA A 810 -20.39 -25.63 16.32
C ALA A 810 -20.58 -26.76 15.28
N GLY A 811 -19.57 -27.62 15.15
CA GLY A 811 -19.57 -28.73 14.19
C GLY A 811 -18.88 -28.37 12.86
N PRO A 812 -18.60 -29.37 11.99
CA PRO A 812 -18.10 -29.11 10.65
C PRO A 812 -19.16 -28.37 9.82
N CYS A 813 -18.75 -27.63 8.79
CA CYS A 813 -19.72 -27.06 7.86
C CYS A 813 -20.51 -28.19 7.18
N GLY A 814 -21.83 -27.99 6.99
CA GLY A 814 -22.71 -28.95 6.33
C GLY A 814 -22.35 -29.19 4.84
N ALA A 815 -23.24 -29.88 4.11
CA ALA A 815 -23.06 -30.12 2.68
C ALA A 815 -22.75 -28.80 1.95
N LYS A 816 -21.56 -28.69 1.36
CA LYS A 816 -21.10 -27.46 0.74
C LYS A 816 -22.03 -27.07 -0.42
N LEU A 817 -22.62 -25.88 -0.34
CA LEU A 817 -23.47 -25.29 -1.39
C LEU A 817 -22.64 -24.87 -2.61
N SER A 818 -21.32 -24.70 -2.46
CA SER A 818 -20.39 -24.48 -3.57
C SER A 818 -19.13 -25.32 -3.37
N CYS A 819 -18.64 -25.94 -4.44
CA CYS A 819 -17.47 -26.82 -4.42
C CYS A 819 -16.70 -26.75 -5.75
N SER A 820 -15.54 -26.10 -5.71
CA SER A 820 -14.56 -26.01 -6.81
C SER A 820 -13.44 -27.06 -6.75
N PHE A 821 -13.47 -27.97 -5.78
CA PHE A 821 -12.43 -28.99 -5.56
C PHE A 821 -11.00 -28.46 -5.29
N GLU A 822 -10.72 -27.16 -5.17
CA GLU A 822 -9.34 -26.65 -4.97
C GLU A 822 -8.68 -27.02 -3.64
N VAL A 823 -9.46 -27.20 -2.58
CA VAL A 823 -8.94 -27.54 -1.24
C VAL A 823 -9.20 -29.00 -0.89
N GLU A 824 -10.43 -29.49 -1.13
CA GLU A 824 -10.85 -30.84 -0.77
C GLU A 824 -11.99 -31.36 -1.66
N GLY A 825 -12.39 -32.62 -1.50
CA GLY A 825 -13.50 -33.24 -2.24
C GLY A 825 -14.91 -32.87 -1.75
N CYS A 826 -15.04 -31.85 -0.90
CA CYS A 826 -16.32 -31.30 -0.41
C CYS A 826 -17.30 -32.31 0.21
N GLY A 827 -16.78 -33.38 0.82
CA GLY A 827 -17.60 -34.45 1.41
C GLY A 827 -18.33 -35.34 0.40
N LEU A 828 -17.98 -35.26 -0.90
CA LEU A 828 -18.52 -36.14 -1.94
C LEU A 828 -17.90 -37.55 -1.82
N ALA A 829 -18.75 -38.57 -1.73
CA ALA A 829 -18.35 -39.95 -1.54
C ALA A 829 -18.43 -40.75 -2.85
N ALA A 830 -17.30 -41.32 -3.27
CA ALA A 830 -17.22 -42.21 -4.43
C ALA A 830 -17.71 -43.63 -4.07
N SER A 831 -18.46 -44.27 -4.97
CA SER A 831 -18.94 -45.65 -4.85
C SER A 831 -19.04 -46.33 -6.22
N GLY A 832 -18.90 -47.67 -6.27
CA GLY A 832 -18.99 -48.44 -7.52
C GLY A 832 -17.66 -49.09 -7.95
N LYS A 833 -17.61 -49.58 -9.20
CA LYS A 833 -16.49 -50.38 -9.73
C LYS A 833 -15.34 -49.54 -10.32
N GLY A 834 -15.60 -48.28 -10.63
CA GLY A 834 -14.60 -47.26 -10.97
C GLY A 834 -14.57 -46.18 -9.89
N THR A 835 -13.37 -45.67 -9.59
CA THR A 835 -13.17 -44.70 -8.49
C THR A 835 -13.14 -43.29 -9.06
N TRP A 836 -14.09 -42.44 -8.66
CA TRP A 836 -13.97 -41.00 -8.81
C TRP A 836 -12.79 -40.52 -7.97
N GLN A 837 -11.93 -39.68 -8.52
CA GLN A 837 -10.74 -39.17 -7.84
C GLN A 837 -10.50 -37.69 -8.14
N ARG A 838 -10.04 -36.97 -7.12
CA ARG A 838 -9.64 -35.57 -7.22
C ARG A 838 -8.21 -35.51 -7.73
N GLN A 839 -7.93 -34.72 -8.75
CA GLN A 839 -6.57 -34.58 -9.29
C GLN A 839 -6.37 -33.23 -9.99
N SER A 840 -5.10 -32.87 -10.19
CA SER A 840 -4.65 -31.82 -11.12
C SER A 840 -3.85 -32.45 -12.26
N ASN A 841 -3.68 -31.73 -13.38
CA ASN A 841 -2.92 -32.27 -14.53
C ASN A 841 -1.43 -32.47 -14.20
N GLY A 842 -0.86 -31.63 -13.33
CA GLY A 842 0.54 -31.74 -12.89
C GLY A 842 0.86 -32.94 -11.98
N THR A 843 -0.15 -33.56 -11.35
CA THR A 843 0.03 -34.64 -10.36
C THR A 843 -0.80 -35.91 -10.64
N GLY A 844 -1.74 -35.84 -11.57
CA GLY A 844 -2.72 -36.90 -11.84
C GLY A 844 -2.20 -38.05 -12.69
N THR A 845 -2.60 -39.29 -12.35
CA THR A 845 -2.26 -40.51 -13.12
C THR A 845 -3.35 -40.91 -14.12
N THR A 846 -4.54 -40.30 -14.04
CA THR A 846 -5.69 -40.59 -14.91
C THR A 846 -5.80 -39.53 -16.00
N ALA A 847 -6.07 -39.96 -17.24
CA ALA A 847 -6.36 -39.04 -18.34
C ALA A 847 -7.55 -38.13 -17.98
N GLY A 848 -7.40 -36.82 -18.13
CA GLY A 848 -8.40 -35.82 -17.74
C GLY A 848 -8.20 -34.49 -18.48
N PRO A 849 -8.98 -33.46 -18.11
CA PRO A 849 -8.81 -32.09 -18.57
C PRO A 849 -7.38 -31.55 -18.39
N VAL A 850 -6.92 -30.71 -19.33
CA VAL A 850 -5.58 -30.09 -19.30
C VAL A 850 -5.47 -29.05 -18.19
N ALA A 851 -6.57 -28.35 -17.92
CA ALA A 851 -6.73 -27.37 -16.86
C ALA A 851 -8.09 -27.58 -16.20
N ASP A 852 -8.17 -27.30 -14.90
CA ASP A 852 -9.43 -27.19 -14.16
C ASP A 852 -10.28 -26.02 -14.69
N HIS A 853 -11.57 -26.03 -14.38
CA HIS A 853 -12.45 -24.94 -14.76
C HIS A 853 -12.27 -23.71 -13.86
N THR A 854 -12.09 -23.91 -12.55
CA THR A 854 -12.08 -22.84 -11.55
C THR A 854 -10.92 -21.85 -11.75
N THR A 855 -9.70 -22.35 -11.87
CA THR A 855 -8.48 -21.53 -12.00
C THR A 855 -7.99 -21.42 -13.43
N GLY A 856 -8.44 -22.30 -14.33
CA GLY A 856 -7.96 -22.35 -15.72
C GLY A 856 -6.49 -22.72 -15.83
N THR A 857 -5.91 -23.36 -14.79
CA THR A 857 -4.49 -23.69 -14.74
C THR A 857 -4.24 -25.19 -14.70
N THR A 858 -3.01 -25.60 -14.99
CA THR A 858 -2.62 -27.02 -14.86
C THR A 858 -2.47 -27.46 -13.39
N ALA A 859 -2.46 -26.51 -12.46
CA ALA A 859 -2.28 -26.72 -11.02
C ALA A 859 -3.61 -26.88 -10.27
N GLY A 860 -4.71 -26.35 -10.80
CA GLY A 860 -6.04 -26.49 -10.22
C GLY A 860 -6.59 -27.91 -10.30
N HIS A 861 -7.63 -28.19 -9.53
CA HIS A 861 -8.11 -29.52 -9.22
C HIS A 861 -9.56 -29.71 -9.64
N TYR A 862 -9.84 -30.89 -10.19
CA TYR A 862 -11.19 -31.30 -10.57
C TYR A 862 -11.44 -32.75 -10.15
N MET A 863 -12.71 -33.18 -10.21
CA MET A 863 -13.11 -34.55 -9.90
C MET A 863 -13.26 -35.36 -11.18
N VAL A 864 -12.53 -36.46 -11.34
CA VAL A 864 -12.51 -37.25 -12.59
C VAL A 864 -12.72 -38.74 -12.35
N VAL A 865 -13.32 -39.41 -13.32
CA VAL A 865 -13.39 -40.86 -13.40
C VAL A 865 -12.89 -41.36 -14.75
N ASN A 866 -12.06 -42.40 -14.71
CA ASN A 866 -11.57 -43.08 -15.91
C ASN A 866 -12.67 -44.01 -16.44
N THR A 867 -13.16 -43.72 -17.65
CA THR A 867 -14.18 -44.52 -18.33
C THR A 867 -13.63 -45.46 -19.41
N GLY A 868 -12.31 -45.63 -19.45
CA GLY A 868 -11.64 -46.56 -20.34
C GLY A 868 -12.05 -48.01 -20.10
N ARG A 869 -11.96 -48.85 -21.14
CA ARG A 869 -12.40 -50.27 -21.14
C ARG A 869 -11.86 -51.12 -19.99
N LEU A 870 -10.69 -50.79 -19.45
CA LEU A 870 -10.05 -51.50 -18.34
C LEU A 870 -10.51 -51.00 -16.96
N SER A 871 -10.89 -49.74 -16.85
CA SER A 871 -11.23 -49.07 -15.59
C SER A 871 -12.73 -49.08 -15.32
N LEU A 872 -13.55 -48.74 -16.32
CA LEU A 872 -15.01 -48.80 -16.25
C LEU A 872 -15.58 -49.44 -17.53
N PRO A 873 -15.68 -50.78 -17.59
CA PRO A 873 -16.17 -51.50 -18.76
C PRO A 873 -17.58 -51.09 -19.17
N ALA A 874 -17.94 -51.34 -20.44
CA ALA A 874 -19.25 -51.01 -20.98
C ALA A 874 -20.41 -51.46 -20.06
N GLY A 875 -21.29 -50.53 -19.72
CA GLY A 875 -22.47 -50.77 -18.88
C GLY A 875 -22.23 -50.80 -17.36
N HIS A 876 -20.98 -50.70 -16.90
CA HIS A 876 -20.67 -50.53 -15.47
C HIS A 876 -20.75 -49.06 -15.05
N THR A 877 -21.02 -48.83 -13.77
CA THR A 877 -21.21 -47.50 -13.22
C THR A 877 -20.27 -47.16 -12.07
N ALA A 878 -19.97 -45.87 -11.97
CA ALA A 878 -19.24 -45.24 -10.87
C ALA A 878 -20.04 -44.03 -10.40
N ALA A 879 -20.38 -43.96 -9.13
CA ALA A 879 -21.23 -42.93 -8.56
C ALA A 879 -20.46 -42.03 -7.58
N LEU A 880 -20.74 -40.73 -7.61
CA LEU A 880 -20.25 -39.73 -6.68
C LEU A 880 -21.46 -39.08 -6.01
N THR A 881 -21.56 -39.20 -4.67
CA THR A 881 -22.76 -38.81 -3.90
C THR A 881 -22.43 -37.69 -2.92
N SER A 882 -23.27 -36.64 -2.88
CA SER A 882 -23.11 -35.53 -1.94
C SER A 882 -23.56 -35.89 -0.53
N GLN A 883 -23.21 -35.05 0.45
CA GLN A 883 -23.93 -35.01 1.71
C GLN A 883 -25.38 -34.48 1.50
N PRO A 884 -26.32 -34.75 2.42
CA PRO A 884 -27.68 -34.25 2.32
C PRO A 884 -27.74 -32.72 2.41
N TYR A 885 -28.35 -32.09 1.42
CA TYR A 885 -28.72 -30.68 1.42
C TYR A 885 -30.05 -30.48 2.14
N GLN A 886 -30.13 -29.42 2.95
CA GLN A 886 -31.38 -29.01 3.58
C GLN A 886 -32.22 -28.16 2.62
N PRO A 887 -33.56 -28.36 2.58
CA PRO A 887 -34.45 -27.54 1.78
C PRO A 887 -34.58 -26.14 2.41
N SER A 888 -34.26 -25.09 1.66
CA SER A 888 -34.46 -23.70 2.10
C SER A 888 -35.76 -23.07 1.58
N MET A 889 -36.17 -23.38 0.34
CA MET A 889 -37.36 -22.85 -0.35
C MET A 889 -38.01 -23.89 -1.29
N SER A 890 -39.13 -23.55 -1.94
CA SER A 890 -39.89 -24.46 -2.83
C SER A 890 -39.15 -24.91 -4.10
N ALA A 891 -38.04 -24.25 -4.47
CA ALA A 891 -37.17 -24.64 -5.59
C ALA A 891 -35.70 -24.24 -5.31
N GLN A 892 -34.76 -25.08 -5.72
CA GLN A 892 -33.31 -24.87 -5.66
C GLN A 892 -32.68 -25.24 -7.02
N CYS A 893 -31.61 -24.55 -7.43
CA CYS A 893 -30.90 -24.78 -8.68
C CYS A 893 -29.56 -25.46 -8.41
N LEU A 894 -29.38 -26.67 -8.94
CA LEU A 894 -28.09 -27.37 -8.95
C LEU A 894 -27.39 -27.08 -10.28
N ALA A 895 -26.26 -26.38 -10.24
CA ALA A 895 -25.38 -26.13 -11.38
C ALA A 895 -24.02 -26.82 -11.18
N PHE A 896 -23.39 -27.26 -12.26
CA PHE A 896 -22.05 -27.86 -12.22
C PHE A 896 -21.41 -27.82 -13.61
N TRP A 897 -20.08 -27.86 -13.62
CA TRP A 897 -19.31 -28.00 -14.85
C TRP A 897 -18.88 -29.46 -15.05
N TYR A 898 -18.84 -29.91 -16.30
CA TYR A 898 -18.45 -31.27 -16.66
C TYR A 898 -17.71 -31.31 -17.99
N GLN A 899 -16.83 -32.28 -18.14
CA GLN A 899 -16.14 -32.53 -19.40
C GLN A 899 -16.13 -34.03 -19.71
N LEU A 900 -16.47 -34.38 -20.95
CA LEU A 900 -16.34 -35.75 -21.46
C LEU A 900 -15.23 -35.81 -22.51
N SER A 901 -14.42 -36.88 -22.51
CA SER A 901 -13.35 -37.01 -23.49
C SER A 901 -13.86 -37.32 -24.90
N ALA A 902 -13.08 -36.97 -25.93
CA ALA A 902 -13.47 -37.13 -27.34
C ALA A 902 -13.55 -38.60 -27.85
N GLY A 903 -13.35 -39.60 -26.99
CA GLY A 903 -13.18 -41.02 -27.36
C GLY A 903 -14.17 -41.99 -26.70
N THR A 904 -15.44 -41.96 -27.11
CA THR A 904 -16.53 -42.81 -26.55
C THR A 904 -16.50 -42.88 -25.00
N PRO A 905 -16.62 -41.73 -24.32
CA PRO A 905 -16.44 -41.62 -22.87
C PRO A 905 -17.56 -42.28 -22.07
N GLY A 906 -18.67 -42.65 -22.71
CA GLY A 906 -19.85 -43.16 -22.04
C GLY A 906 -20.88 -42.08 -21.76
N SER A 907 -21.60 -42.19 -20.63
CA SER A 907 -22.61 -41.20 -20.27
C SER A 907 -22.57 -40.80 -18.80
N LEU A 908 -22.70 -39.50 -18.52
CA LEU A 908 -22.93 -38.95 -17.18
C LEU A 908 -24.44 -38.84 -16.91
N ARG A 909 -24.92 -39.43 -15.83
CA ARG A 909 -26.31 -39.32 -15.38
C ARG A 909 -26.35 -38.64 -14.03
N VAL A 910 -27.29 -37.72 -13.84
CA VAL A 910 -27.47 -37.04 -12.56
C VAL A 910 -28.79 -37.47 -11.96
N PHE A 911 -28.75 -37.89 -10.71
CA PHE A 911 -29.92 -38.25 -9.93
C PHE A 911 -30.04 -37.37 -8.70
N VAL A 912 -31.29 -37.12 -8.30
CA VAL A 912 -31.64 -36.53 -7.00
C VAL A 912 -32.25 -37.63 -6.17
N GLU A 913 -31.77 -37.82 -4.95
CA GLU A 913 -32.29 -38.80 -4.01
C GLU A 913 -32.90 -38.08 -2.81
N GLN A 914 -34.21 -38.31 -2.60
CA GLN A 914 -35.03 -37.69 -1.57
C GLN A 914 -35.78 -38.80 -0.83
N SER A 915 -35.71 -38.85 0.51
CA SER A 915 -36.38 -39.90 1.29
C SER A 915 -36.11 -41.33 0.78
N ARG A 916 -34.87 -41.60 0.28
CA ARG A 916 -34.44 -42.86 -0.37
C ARG A 916 -35.09 -43.18 -1.72
N VAL A 917 -35.80 -42.24 -2.33
CA VAL A 917 -36.32 -42.33 -3.69
C VAL A 917 -35.36 -41.63 -4.64
N ARG A 918 -34.83 -42.38 -5.62
CA ARG A 918 -33.87 -41.87 -6.61
C ARG A 918 -34.57 -41.47 -7.91
N ARG A 919 -34.54 -40.20 -8.26
CA ARG A 919 -35.10 -39.63 -9.50
C ARG A 919 -33.97 -39.20 -10.44
N LYS A 920 -33.96 -39.70 -11.69
CA LYS A 920 -33.04 -39.22 -12.71
C LYS A 920 -33.47 -37.83 -13.19
N VAL A 921 -32.58 -36.86 -13.13
CA VAL A 921 -32.86 -35.47 -13.51
C VAL A 921 -32.11 -35.04 -14.78
N LEU A 922 -30.98 -35.67 -15.10
CA LEU A 922 -30.18 -35.34 -16.29
C LEU A 922 -29.50 -36.59 -16.90
N SER A 923 -29.24 -36.56 -18.21
CA SER A 923 -28.48 -37.61 -18.91
C SER A 923 -27.65 -37.06 -20.07
N MET A 924 -26.35 -37.31 -19.97
CA MET A 924 -25.18 -36.83 -20.70
C MET A 924 -24.48 -37.83 -21.62
N SER A 925 -24.51 -37.87 -22.97
CA SER A 925 -23.91 -39.04 -23.67
C SER A 925 -22.97 -38.81 -24.86
N THR A 926 -22.87 -37.60 -25.43
CA THR A 926 -21.95 -37.31 -26.55
C THR A 926 -21.81 -35.78 -26.70
N MET A 927 -20.57 -35.28 -26.77
CA MET A 927 -20.24 -33.86 -27.06
C MET A 927 -19.08 -33.80 -28.06
N GLU A 928 -19.00 -32.74 -28.88
CA GLU A 928 -17.87 -32.49 -29.78
C GLU A 928 -16.87 -31.55 -29.09
N GLY A 929 -15.62 -31.98 -28.88
CA GLY A 929 -14.54 -31.12 -28.38
C GLY A 929 -14.07 -31.43 -26.95
N SER A 930 -13.12 -30.62 -26.46
CA SER A 930 -12.46 -30.76 -25.15
C SER A 930 -12.72 -29.56 -24.24
N ASN A 931 -13.91 -28.97 -24.32
CA ASN A 931 -14.29 -27.79 -23.53
C ASN A 931 -15.11 -28.19 -22.29
N TRP A 932 -15.09 -27.33 -21.27
CA TRP A 932 -15.92 -27.47 -20.08
C TRP A 932 -17.39 -27.10 -20.37
N HIS A 933 -18.26 -28.04 -20.04
CA HIS A 933 -19.72 -28.06 -20.10
C HIS A 933 -20.41 -27.46 -18.88
N ARG A 934 -21.17 -26.35 -18.92
CA ARG A 934 -22.07 -26.02 -17.79
C ARG A 934 -23.41 -26.77 -17.94
N SER A 935 -23.85 -27.40 -16.86
CA SER A 935 -25.19 -27.97 -16.76
C SER A 935 -25.89 -27.47 -15.50
N HIS A 936 -27.22 -27.37 -15.54
CA HIS A 936 -28.02 -27.01 -14.39
C HIS A 936 -29.34 -27.78 -14.35
N VAL A 937 -29.91 -27.93 -13.16
CA VAL A 937 -31.20 -28.59 -12.96
C VAL A 937 -31.95 -28.00 -11.78
N THR A 938 -33.22 -27.65 -12.03
CA THR A 938 -34.12 -27.18 -10.98
C THR A 938 -34.65 -28.36 -10.18
N ILE A 939 -34.52 -28.25 -8.87
CA ILE A 939 -34.92 -29.24 -7.89
C ILE A 939 -36.01 -28.61 -7.03
N GLN A 940 -37.12 -29.33 -6.84
CA GLN A 940 -38.19 -28.95 -5.94
C GLN A 940 -38.15 -29.94 -4.79
N PRO A 941 -37.48 -29.60 -3.66
CA PRO A 941 -37.28 -30.54 -2.57
C PRO A 941 -38.47 -30.55 -1.61
N ASP A 942 -38.99 -31.75 -1.32
CA ASP A 942 -40.01 -32.00 -0.29
C ASP A 942 -39.39 -32.41 1.07
N GLY A 943 -38.06 -32.31 1.20
CA GLY A 943 -37.25 -32.71 2.35
C GLY A 943 -35.76 -32.75 2.00
N ASP A 944 -34.92 -33.22 2.92
CA ASP A 944 -33.47 -33.37 2.69
C ASP A 944 -33.19 -34.19 1.43
N TRP A 945 -32.26 -33.72 0.61
CA TRP A 945 -31.95 -34.33 -0.69
C TRP A 945 -30.45 -34.41 -0.94
N GLN A 946 -30.03 -35.42 -1.70
CA GLN A 946 -28.63 -35.57 -2.13
C GLN A 946 -28.54 -35.70 -3.65
N VAL A 947 -27.45 -35.21 -4.23
CA VAL A 947 -27.13 -35.42 -5.65
C VAL A 947 -26.24 -36.65 -5.82
N VAL A 948 -26.51 -37.42 -6.87
CA VAL A 948 -25.69 -38.56 -7.28
C VAL A 948 -25.30 -38.40 -8.74
N PHE A 949 -24.00 -38.22 -8.98
CA PHE A 949 -23.40 -38.20 -10.31
C PHE A 949 -22.95 -39.62 -10.66
N GLU A 950 -23.61 -40.25 -11.63
CA GLU A 950 -23.32 -41.60 -12.09
C GLU A 950 -22.67 -41.57 -13.48
N ALA A 951 -21.40 -41.94 -13.56
CA ALA A 951 -20.72 -42.20 -14.82
C ALA A 951 -20.99 -43.64 -15.27
N VAL A 952 -21.35 -43.81 -16.55
CA VAL A 952 -21.59 -45.10 -17.20
C VAL A 952 -20.56 -45.29 -18.30
N GLY A 953 -19.72 -46.32 -18.21
CA GLY A 953 -18.72 -46.59 -19.24
C GLY A 953 -19.34 -47.06 -20.56
N ALA A 954 -18.81 -46.60 -21.70
CA ALA A 954 -19.12 -47.14 -23.04
C ALA A 954 -18.06 -48.12 -23.56
N GLY A 955 -16.97 -48.36 -22.81
CA GLY A 955 -15.92 -49.29 -23.19
C GLY A 955 -14.92 -48.75 -24.23
N GLY A 956 -14.75 -47.42 -24.32
CA GLY A 956 -13.75 -46.76 -25.16
C GLY A 956 -12.31 -46.91 -24.65
N ASP A 957 -11.34 -46.61 -25.50
CA ASP A 957 -9.93 -46.50 -25.10
C ASP A 957 -9.63 -45.07 -24.62
N HIS A 958 -9.02 -44.93 -23.43
CA HIS A 958 -8.66 -43.64 -22.81
C HIS A 958 -9.84 -42.67 -22.57
N GLY A 959 -11.04 -43.20 -22.32
CA GLY A 959 -12.22 -42.42 -21.93
C GLY A 959 -12.12 -41.80 -20.53
N TYR A 960 -12.63 -40.58 -20.34
CA TYR A 960 -12.84 -40.00 -19.00
C TYR A 960 -14.10 -39.13 -18.95
N ILE A 961 -14.60 -38.92 -17.73
CA ILE A 961 -15.62 -37.92 -17.38
C ILE A 961 -15.10 -37.12 -16.19
N ALA A 962 -15.09 -35.80 -16.29
CA ALA A 962 -14.68 -34.88 -15.23
C ALA A 962 -15.85 -33.98 -14.81
N LEU A 963 -15.82 -33.54 -13.54
CA LEU A 963 -16.75 -32.61 -12.91
C LEU A 963 -15.95 -31.53 -12.19
N ASP A 964 -16.47 -30.32 -12.22
CA ASP A 964 -15.89 -29.16 -11.55
C ASP A 964 -16.98 -28.15 -11.15
N ASP A 965 -16.66 -27.22 -10.25
CA ASP A 965 -17.52 -26.09 -9.86
C ASP A 965 -19.00 -26.45 -9.61
N LEU A 966 -19.25 -27.31 -8.63
CA LEU A 966 -20.59 -27.69 -8.18
C LEU A 966 -21.21 -26.56 -7.34
N GLN A 967 -22.37 -26.06 -7.72
CA GLN A 967 -23.09 -24.98 -7.04
C GLN A 967 -24.56 -25.35 -6.83
N VAL A 968 -25.09 -25.03 -5.64
CA VAL A 968 -26.51 -25.11 -5.30
C VAL A 968 -26.95 -23.71 -4.88
N SER A 969 -27.83 -23.10 -5.67
CA SER A 969 -28.44 -21.80 -5.38
C SER A 969 -29.93 -21.94 -5.11
N GLU A 970 -30.54 -20.91 -4.55
CA GLU A 970 -31.98 -20.86 -4.33
C GLU A 970 -32.72 -20.49 -5.62
N GLY A 971 -33.96 -20.96 -5.77
CA GLY A 971 -34.79 -20.63 -6.94
C GLY A 971 -34.68 -21.61 -8.11
N ALA A 972 -35.32 -21.26 -9.22
CA ALA A 972 -35.30 -22.05 -10.45
C ALA A 972 -34.07 -21.69 -11.30
N CYS A 973 -33.55 -22.66 -12.06
CA CYS A 973 -32.38 -22.44 -12.89
C CYS A 973 -32.70 -21.57 -14.12
N PRO A 974 -31.78 -20.69 -14.54
CA PRO A 974 -31.93 -19.90 -15.75
C PRO A 974 -31.90 -20.78 -17.00
N LYS A 975 -32.54 -20.34 -18.10
CA LYS A 975 -32.47 -21.07 -19.38
C LYS A 975 -31.04 -21.01 -19.95
N PRO A 976 -30.60 -22.00 -20.77
CA PRO A 976 -29.27 -21.99 -21.37
C PRO A 976 -28.97 -20.68 -22.13
N ALA A 977 -27.80 -20.08 -21.86
CA ALA A 977 -27.35 -18.79 -22.40
C ALA A 977 -28.36 -17.62 -22.23
N SER A 978 -29.30 -17.74 -21.27
CA SER A 978 -30.17 -16.65 -20.86
C SER A 978 -29.80 -16.23 -19.45
N CYS A 979 -29.69 -14.93 -19.20
CA CYS A 979 -29.34 -14.37 -17.90
C CYS A 979 -29.99 -13.00 -17.71
N ASP A 980 -30.72 -12.87 -16.61
CA ASP A 980 -31.19 -11.60 -16.05
C ASP A 980 -30.17 -11.02 -15.04
N PHE A 981 -29.08 -11.73 -14.78
CA PHE A 981 -27.99 -11.34 -13.88
C PHE A 981 -28.38 -11.08 -12.42
N GLU A 982 -29.60 -11.39 -11.98
CA GLU A 982 -30.05 -11.06 -10.62
C GLU A 982 -29.52 -11.99 -9.52
N GLN A 983 -29.08 -13.19 -9.89
CA GLN A 983 -28.63 -14.22 -8.93
C GLN A 983 -27.20 -14.70 -9.17
N ASP A 984 -26.80 -14.83 -10.43
CA ASP A 984 -25.45 -15.25 -10.85
C ASP A 984 -25.16 -14.74 -12.28
N THR A 985 -24.00 -15.06 -12.82
CA THR A 985 -23.67 -14.75 -14.23
C THR A 985 -24.31 -15.73 -15.23
N CYS A 986 -25.17 -16.64 -14.78
CA CYS A 986 -25.79 -17.72 -15.55
C CYS A 986 -24.83 -18.54 -16.43
N GLY A 987 -23.55 -18.60 -16.06
CA GLY A 987 -22.50 -19.32 -16.79
C GLY A 987 -21.83 -18.51 -17.89
N TRP A 988 -22.15 -17.22 -18.03
CA TRP A 988 -21.34 -16.30 -18.81
C TRP A 988 -20.01 -16.08 -18.08
N SER A 989 -18.92 -16.14 -18.83
CA SER A 989 -17.56 -16.04 -18.30
C SER A 989 -16.71 -15.13 -19.19
N SER A 990 -15.75 -14.43 -18.59
CA SER A 990 -14.80 -13.62 -19.34
C SER A 990 -13.44 -14.35 -19.37
N PRO A 991 -13.08 -15.01 -20.47
CA PRO A 991 -11.83 -15.76 -20.54
C PRO A 991 -10.62 -14.81 -20.55
N LEU A 992 -9.63 -15.14 -19.73
CA LEU A 992 -8.30 -14.52 -19.75
C LEU A 992 -7.46 -15.25 -20.80
N ASP A 993 -7.26 -14.69 -22.01
CA ASP A 993 -6.25 -15.21 -22.94
C ASP A 993 -4.90 -14.54 -22.63
N PRO A 994 -3.89 -15.30 -22.17
CA PRO A 994 -2.56 -14.78 -21.87
C PRO A 994 -1.87 -14.09 -23.06
N ARG A 995 -2.34 -14.35 -24.30
CA ARG A 995 -1.78 -13.81 -25.54
C ARG A 995 -2.48 -12.55 -26.04
N LEU A 996 -3.70 -12.25 -25.57
CA LEU A 996 -4.52 -11.15 -26.08
C LEU A 996 -4.70 -9.98 -25.10
N HIS A 997 -4.09 -10.02 -23.91
CA HIS A 997 -4.25 -8.96 -22.90
C HIS A 997 -5.75 -8.63 -22.65
N SER A 998 -6.62 -9.66 -22.60
CA SER A 998 -8.06 -9.48 -22.47
C SER A 998 -8.45 -9.15 -21.03
N LEU A 999 -9.19 -8.06 -20.84
CA LEU A 999 -9.70 -7.63 -19.53
C LEU A 999 -11.08 -8.24 -19.24
N ALA A 1000 -11.33 -8.54 -17.96
CA ALA A 1000 -12.54 -9.20 -17.52
C ALA A 1000 -13.75 -8.25 -17.42
N TRP A 1001 -14.93 -8.73 -17.80
CA TRP A 1001 -16.20 -8.06 -17.49
C TRP A 1001 -16.56 -8.25 -16.00
N GLY A 1002 -17.09 -7.20 -15.37
CA GLY A 1002 -17.57 -7.22 -13.98
C GLY A 1002 -19.08 -7.44 -13.89
N TRP A 1003 -19.54 -7.95 -12.74
CA TRP A 1003 -20.97 -8.07 -12.41
C TRP A 1003 -21.34 -7.00 -11.36
N LYS A 1004 -22.34 -6.16 -11.63
CA LYS A 1004 -22.56 -4.89 -10.92
C LYS A 1004 -24.04 -4.61 -10.65
N SER A 1005 -24.36 -3.96 -9.53
CA SER A 1005 -25.69 -3.36 -9.29
C SER A 1005 -25.69 -1.85 -9.56
N GLY A 1006 -26.88 -1.25 -9.59
CA GLY A 1006 -27.07 0.20 -9.74
C GLY A 1006 -26.60 1.05 -8.54
N ILE A 1007 -26.06 0.43 -7.49
CA ILE A 1007 -25.48 1.14 -6.33
C ILE A 1007 -24.13 1.75 -6.74
N THR A 1008 -24.00 3.06 -6.57
CA THR A 1008 -22.83 3.83 -7.04
C THR A 1008 -21.57 3.53 -6.22
N LEU A 1009 -20.63 2.80 -6.81
CA LEU A 1009 -19.21 2.86 -6.45
C LEU A 1009 -18.61 4.09 -7.14
N ALA A 1010 -18.09 5.05 -6.38
CA ALA A 1010 -17.61 6.34 -6.91
C ALA A 1010 -16.47 6.20 -7.93
N LYS A 1011 -15.76 5.06 -7.93
CA LYS A 1011 -14.61 4.75 -8.80
C LYS A 1011 -15.01 4.16 -10.17
N TYR A 1012 -16.26 3.72 -10.36
CA TYR A 1012 -16.71 3.04 -11.59
C TYR A 1012 -18.09 3.54 -12.05
N PRO A 1013 -18.18 4.45 -13.04
CA PRO A 1013 -19.47 4.91 -13.56
C PRO A 1013 -20.24 3.77 -14.25
N GLY A 1014 -21.56 3.92 -14.38
CA GLY A 1014 -22.46 2.93 -14.99
C GLY A 1014 -23.93 3.30 -14.79
N PRO A 1015 -24.87 2.57 -15.40
CA PRO A 1015 -26.30 2.86 -15.26
C PRO A 1015 -26.74 2.75 -13.79
N GLU A 1016 -27.46 3.77 -13.29
CA GLU A 1016 -27.92 3.81 -11.89
C GLU A 1016 -29.01 2.77 -11.56
N GLN A 1017 -29.66 2.21 -12.58
CA GLN A 1017 -30.75 1.25 -12.43
C GLN A 1017 -30.52 0.11 -13.42
N ASP A 1018 -30.65 -1.12 -12.94
CA ASP A 1018 -30.73 -2.31 -13.78
C ASP A 1018 -32.02 -2.29 -14.63
N HIS A 1019 -32.04 -3.05 -15.74
CA HIS A 1019 -33.19 -3.13 -16.62
C HIS A 1019 -34.26 -4.11 -16.10
N THR A 1020 -33.85 -5.23 -15.49
CA THR A 1020 -34.71 -6.33 -15.04
C THR A 1020 -35.73 -5.87 -13.99
N LEU A 1021 -35.26 -5.26 -12.91
CA LEU A 1021 -36.05 -4.79 -11.78
C LEU A 1021 -36.39 -3.30 -11.91
N GLY A 1022 -35.65 -2.53 -12.71
CA GLY A 1022 -35.81 -1.08 -12.80
C GLY A 1022 -35.45 -0.37 -11.48
N THR A 1023 -34.57 -0.98 -10.69
CA THR A 1023 -34.15 -0.45 -9.39
C THR A 1023 -32.64 -0.39 -9.28
N ARG A 1024 -32.15 0.34 -8.27
CA ARG A 1024 -30.71 0.39 -7.95
C ARG A 1024 -30.18 -0.94 -7.39
N ASN A 1025 -31.07 -1.82 -6.94
CA ASN A 1025 -30.71 -3.09 -6.33
C ASN A 1025 -30.62 -4.24 -7.34
N GLY A 1026 -31.07 -4.03 -8.59
CA GLY A 1026 -30.90 -5.02 -9.64
C GLY A 1026 -29.50 -5.01 -10.22
N HIS A 1027 -29.17 -6.04 -10.99
CA HIS A 1027 -27.81 -6.40 -11.36
C HIS A 1027 -27.62 -6.57 -12.86
N TYR A 1028 -26.44 -6.22 -13.36
CA TYR A 1028 -26.11 -6.27 -14.77
C TYR A 1028 -24.60 -6.50 -14.97
N MET A 1029 -24.19 -6.91 -16.17
CA MET A 1029 -22.77 -7.02 -16.53
C MET A 1029 -22.22 -5.67 -16.96
N HIS A 1030 -21.01 -5.33 -16.52
CA HIS A 1030 -20.38 -4.02 -16.65
C HIS A 1030 -18.95 -4.14 -17.15
N PHE A 1031 -18.52 -3.18 -17.95
CA PHE A 1031 -17.14 -3.03 -18.36
C PHE A 1031 -16.75 -1.55 -18.41
N ASP A 1032 -15.65 -1.21 -17.74
CA ASP A 1032 -15.04 0.11 -17.79
C ASP A 1032 -14.07 0.17 -18.97
N THR A 1033 -14.26 1.10 -19.89
CA THR A 1033 -13.40 1.20 -21.08
C THR A 1033 -12.06 1.89 -20.81
N SER A 1034 -11.91 2.55 -19.65
CA SER A 1034 -10.66 3.22 -19.24
C SER A 1034 -9.53 2.28 -18.90
N VAL A 1035 -9.84 1.02 -18.55
CA VAL A 1035 -8.83 0.02 -18.19
C VAL A 1035 -8.14 -0.59 -19.40
N LEU A 1036 -8.68 -0.38 -20.61
CA LEU A 1036 -8.04 -0.87 -21.82
C LEU A 1036 -6.87 0.08 -22.22
N GLY A 1037 -5.69 -0.47 -22.52
CA GLY A 1037 -4.47 0.28 -22.82
C GLY A 1037 -3.88 0.04 -24.22
N ALA A 1038 -2.72 0.64 -24.52
CA ALA A 1038 -2.10 0.74 -25.85
C ALA A 1038 -1.91 -0.58 -26.65
N ARG A 1039 -2.01 -1.75 -26.00
CA ARG A 1039 -1.96 -3.08 -26.65
C ARG A 1039 -3.12 -4.03 -26.31
N GLY A 1040 -4.09 -3.61 -25.50
CA GLY A 1040 -5.28 -4.40 -25.15
C GLY A 1040 -6.41 -4.09 -26.13
N THR A 1041 -6.57 -4.90 -27.17
CA THR A 1041 -7.49 -4.55 -28.27
C THR A 1041 -8.95 -4.89 -28.00
N SER A 1042 -9.23 -5.73 -26.99
CA SER A 1042 -10.58 -6.24 -26.78
C SER A 1042 -10.87 -6.80 -25.37
N ALA A 1043 -12.11 -6.66 -24.91
CA ALA A 1043 -12.67 -7.36 -23.76
C ALA A 1043 -13.80 -8.29 -24.18
N LEU A 1044 -13.86 -9.51 -23.63
CA LEU A 1044 -14.71 -10.59 -24.12
C LEU A 1044 -15.58 -11.21 -23.01
N LEU A 1045 -16.87 -11.35 -23.25
CA LEU A 1045 -17.81 -12.08 -22.39
C LEU A 1045 -18.42 -13.23 -23.20
N GLU A 1046 -18.15 -14.48 -22.82
CA GLU A 1046 -18.54 -15.68 -23.55
C GLU A 1046 -19.64 -16.48 -22.85
N SER A 1047 -20.53 -17.06 -23.65
CA SER A 1047 -21.55 -18.00 -23.19
C SER A 1047 -20.96 -19.40 -22.98
N PRO A 1048 -21.65 -20.28 -22.22
CA PRO A 1048 -21.38 -21.71 -22.29
C PRO A 1048 -21.53 -22.24 -23.73
N PRO A 1049 -20.86 -23.34 -24.10
CA PRO A 1049 -21.05 -24.00 -25.38
C PRO A 1049 -22.51 -24.38 -25.63
N LEU A 1050 -23.05 -23.98 -26.78
CA LEU A 1050 -24.41 -24.22 -27.22
C LEU A 1050 -24.45 -25.22 -28.38
N PRO A 1051 -25.45 -26.13 -28.42
CA PRO A 1051 -25.59 -27.09 -29.50
C PRO A 1051 -25.92 -26.39 -30.82
N ALA A 1052 -25.68 -27.08 -31.95
CA ALA A 1052 -26.01 -26.59 -33.29
C ALA A 1052 -27.46 -26.05 -33.38
N ALA A 1053 -27.60 -24.88 -34.00
CA ALA A 1053 -28.83 -24.11 -34.08
C ALA A 1053 -29.15 -23.76 -35.54
N THR A 1054 -30.27 -24.27 -36.07
CA THR A 1054 -30.71 -23.95 -37.44
C THR A 1054 -31.52 -22.66 -37.51
N ASP A 1055 -32.25 -22.31 -36.45
CA ASP A 1055 -33.05 -21.09 -36.34
C ASP A 1055 -33.26 -20.76 -34.85
N SER A 1056 -32.49 -19.80 -34.32
CA SER A 1056 -32.56 -19.36 -32.93
C SER A 1056 -32.51 -17.83 -32.84
N CYS A 1057 -32.97 -17.27 -31.72
CA CYS A 1057 -32.97 -15.84 -31.49
C CYS A 1057 -32.28 -15.45 -30.18
N LEU A 1058 -31.38 -14.48 -30.26
CA LEU A 1058 -30.76 -13.80 -29.11
C LEU A 1058 -31.40 -12.41 -28.94
N ARG A 1059 -31.85 -12.10 -27.74
CA ARG A 1059 -32.32 -10.76 -27.34
C ARG A 1059 -31.52 -10.33 -26.11
N PHE A 1060 -31.15 -9.06 -26.02
CA PHE A 1060 -30.43 -8.52 -24.87
C PHE A 1060 -30.60 -7.00 -24.79
N TRP A 1061 -30.34 -6.45 -23.61
CA TRP A 1061 -30.28 -5.02 -23.38
C TRP A 1061 -28.83 -4.57 -23.16
N TYR A 1062 -28.50 -3.37 -23.64
CA TYR A 1062 -27.18 -2.78 -23.48
C TYR A 1062 -27.27 -1.29 -23.16
N HIS A 1063 -26.28 -0.79 -22.44
CA HIS A 1063 -26.08 0.63 -22.16
C HIS A 1063 -24.64 1.01 -22.49
N MET A 1064 -24.46 2.18 -23.10
CA MET A 1064 -23.13 2.75 -23.36
C MET A 1064 -23.10 4.22 -22.96
N ASP A 1065 -22.01 4.62 -22.30
CA ASP A 1065 -21.70 6.02 -22.02
C ASP A 1065 -20.27 6.31 -22.45
N ILE A 1066 -20.07 6.46 -23.77
CA ILE A 1066 -18.78 6.80 -24.38
C ILE A 1066 -18.90 8.21 -25.00
N PRO A 1067 -18.08 9.20 -24.59
CA PRO A 1067 -18.12 10.55 -25.12
C PRO A 1067 -17.89 10.58 -26.64
N GLU A 1068 -18.68 11.39 -27.37
CA GLU A 1068 -18.66 11.41 -28.85
C GLU A 1068 -17.29 11.81 -29.45
N HIS A 1069 -16.45 12.56 -28.73
CA HIS A 1069 -15.10 12.93 -29.17
C HIS A 1069 -14.06 11.80 -29.01
N LEU A 1070 -14.44 10.70 -28.37
CA LEU A 1070 -13.64 9.50 -28.10
C LEU A 1070 -14.33 8.21 -28.64
N SER A 1071 -15.20 8.33 -29.65
CA SER A 1071 -16.03 7.26 -30.26
C SER A 1071 -15.27 6.14 -31.00
N SER A 1072 -14.08 5.73 -30.56
CA SER A 1072 -13.28 4.69 -31.23
C SER A 1072 -13.60 3.25 -30.78
N GLY A 1073 -14.47 3.07 -29.78
CA GLY A 1073 -14.94 1.78 -29.29
C GLY A 1073 -16.10 1.19 -30.10
N GLU A 1074 -16.18 -0.14 -30.24
CA GLU A 1074 -17.28 -0.87 -30.88
C GLU A 1074 -17.66 -2.11 -30.06
N LEU A 1075 -18.94 -2.29 -29.73
CA LEU A 1075 -19.49 -3.50 -29.11
C LEU A 1075 -19.98 -4.44 -30.21
N ARG A 1076 -19.54 -5.70 -30.18
CA ARG A 1076 -19.84 -6.74 -31.18
C ARG A 1076 -20.41 -7.97 -30.51
N VAL A 1077 -21.32 -8.64 -31.21
CA VAL A 1077 -21.74 -10.02 -30.89
C VAL A 1077 -21.15 -10.95 -31.93
N THR A 1078 -20.35 -11.92 -31.50
CA THR A 1078 -19.71 -12.88 -32.38
C THR A 1078 -20.03 -14.32 -31.99
N LEU A 1079 -20.08 -15.20 -32.99
CA LEU A 1079 -20.28 -16.64 -32.82
C LEU A 1079 -18.94 -17.35 -33.05
N HIS A 1080 -18.51 -18.14 -32.08
CA HIS A 1080 -17.30 -18.95 -32.15
C HIS A 1080 -17.68 -20.42 -32.27
N GLY A 1081 -17.19 -21.14 -33.28
CA GLY A 1081 -17.42 -22.58 -33.42
C GLY A 1081 -16.37 -23.24 -34.31
N ALA A 1082 -16.55 -24.53 -34.62
CA ALA A 1082 -15.62 -25.29 -35.46
C ALA A 1082 -15.42 -24.70 -36.87
N ALA A 1083 -16.39 -23.92 -37.36
CA ALA A 1083 -16.33 -23.22 -38.65
C ALA A 1083 -15.55 -21.88 -38.61
N GLY A 1084 -15.03 -21.47 -37.44
CA GLY A 1084 -14.36 -20.19 -37.21
C GLY A 1084 -15.21 -19.17 -36.46
N GLN A 1085 -14.70 -17.94 -36.31
CA GLN A 1085 -15.39 -16.82 -35.65
C GLN A 1085 -16.16 -15.98 -36.67
N ARG A 1086 -17.40 -15.59 -36.35
CA ARG A 1086 -18.24 -14.73 -37.20
C ARG A 1086 -18.98 -13.67 -36.38
N THR A 1087 -18.83 -12.40 -36.73
CA THR A 1087 -19.65 -11.31 -36.16
C THR A 1087 -21.07 -11.33 -36.75
N VAL A 1088 -22.07 -11.31 -35.87
CA VAL A 1088 -23.51 -11.33 -36.23
C VAL A 1088 -24.22 -10.01 -35.94
N TRP A 1089 -23.64 -9.17 -35.08
CA TRP A 1089 -24.16 -7.84 -34.75
C TRP A 1089 -23.04 -6.93 -34.27
N SER A 1090 -23.11 -5.62 -34.53
CA SER A 1090 -22.21 -4.63 -33.93
C SER A 1090 -22.82 -3.23 -33.83
N VAL A 1091 -22.34 -2.45 -32.87
CA VAL A 1091 -22.71 -1.05 -32.66
C VAL A 1091 -21.49 -0.22 -32.24
N PRO A 1092 -21.25 0.97 -32.82
CA PRO A 1092 -20.19 1.86 -32.36
C PRO A 1092 -20.56 2.54 -31.03
N GLY A 1093 -19.53 2.88 -30.26
CA GLY A 1093 -19.65 3.55 -28.97
C GLY A 1093 -20.33 4.91 -29.08
N HIS A 1094 -21.30 5.15 -28.20
CA HIS A 1094 -22.05 6.41 -28.12
C HIS A 1094 -22.58 6.61 -26.69
N ARG A 1095 -23.07 7.82 -26.39
CA ARG A 1095 -23.81 8.09 -25.16
C ARG A 1095 -25.29 7.75 -25.31
N SER A 1096 -25.71 6.67 -24.68
CA SER A 1096 -27.12 6.27 -24.61
C SER A 1096 -27.85 7.05 -23.51
N ARG A 1097 -29.16 7.31 -23.68
CA ARG A 1097 -30.02 7.97 -22.66
C ARG A 1097 -30.67 6.96 -21.70
N GLY A 1098 -30.12 5.75 -21.61
CA GLY A 1098 -30.70 4.60 -20.92
C GLY A 1098 -30.54 3.30 -21.72
N TRP A 1099 -31.03 2.19 -21.17
CA TRP A 1099 -30.95 0.85 -21.77
C TRP A 1099 -31.55 0.77 -23.19
N GLN A 1100 -30.85 0.08 -24.09
CA GLN A 1100 -31.24 -0.15 -25.48
C GLN A 1100 -31.36 -1.65 -25.76
N GLY A 1101 -32.43 -2.06 -26.44
CA GLY A 1101 -32.67 -3.46 -26.78
C GLY A 1101 -32.10 -3.84 -28.14
N ALA A 1102 -31.51 -5.03 -28.24
CA ALA A 1102 -31.03 -5.62 -29.49
C ALA A 1102 -31.64 -7.01 -29.72
N VAL A 1103 -31.86 -7.35 -31.00
CA VAL A 1103 -32.38 -8.65 -31.42
C VAL A 1103 -31.50 -9.18 -32.55
N VAL A 1104 -30.92 -10.36 -32.34
CA VAL A 1104 -29.91 -10.95 -33.23
C VAL A 1104 -30.30 -12.38 -33.61
N PRO A 1105 -30.46 -12.69 -34.91
CA PRO A 1105 -30.69 -14.05 -35.38
C PRO A 1105 -29.41 -14.89 -35.25
N VAL A 1106 -29.54 -16.10 -34.71
CA VAL A 1106 -28.40 -17.00 -34.45
C VAL A 1106 -28.58 -18.30 -35.23
N GLN A 1107 -27.59 -18.62 -36.07
CA GLN A 1107 -27.54 -19.83 -36.88
C GLN A 1107 -26.11 -20.40 -36.89
N SER A 1108 -25.97 -21.66 -36.48
CA SER A 1108 -24.71 -22.39 -36.49
C SER A 1108 -24.94 -23.88 -36.81
N PRO A 1109 -24.22 -24.46 -37.79
CA PRO A 1109 -24.35 -25.88 -38.16
C PRO A 1109 -23.66 -26.83 -37.19
N SER A 1110 -22.78 -26.34 -36.32
CA SER A 1110 -22.04 -27.08 -35.30
C SER A 1110 -22.24 -26.43 -33.94
N GLU A 1111 -21.70 -27.06 -32.89
CA GLU A 1111 -21.56 -26.42 -31.58
C GLU A 1111 -20.90 -25.05 -31.71
N PHE A 1112 -21.38 -24.09 -30.93
CA PHE A 1112 -20.90 -22.71 -30.95
C PHE A 1112 -21.06 -22.02 -29.60
N GLN A 1113 -20.32 -20.94 -29.38
CA GLN A 1113 -20.48 -20.02 -28.26
C GLN A 1113 -20.85 -18.63 -28.79
N ILE A 1114 -21.63 -17.89 -28.00
CA ILE A 1114 -21.95 -16.49 -28.24
C ILE A 1114 -20.97 -15.67 -27.40
N SER A 1115 -20.35 -14.65 -28.00
CA SER A 1115 -19.47 -13.75 -27.29
C SER A 1115 -19.83 -12.29 -27.53
N PHE A 1116 -19.76 -11.48 -26.47
CA PHE A 1116 -19.82 -10.02 -26.53
C PHE A 1116 -18.40 -9.47 -26.46
N GLU A 1117 -17.98 -8.76 -27.51
CA GLU A 1117 -16.62 -8.24 -27.66
C GLU A 1117 -16.66 -6.71 -27.74
N ILE A 1118 -15.91 -6.02 -26.88
CA ILE A 1118 -15.66 -4.57 -27.02
C ILE A 1118 -14.29 -4.40 -27.67
N THR A 1119 -14.18 -3.64 -28.76
CA THR A 1119 -12.90 -3.36 -29.45
C THR A 1119 -12.64 -1.87 -29.60
N THR A 1120 -11.38 -1.41 -29.63
CA THR A 1120 -11.05 0.00 -29.90
C THR A 1120 -9.73 0.19 -30.66
N ARG A 1121 -9.57 1.37 -31.28
CA ARG A 1121 -8.43 1.75 -32.13
C ARG A 1121 -7.64 2.99 -31.66
N ARG A 1122 -8.05 3.69 -30.58
CA ARG A 1122 -7.37 4.88 -30.00
C ARG A 1122 -7.45 4.87 -28.46
N TRP A 1123 -6.47 5.49 -27.80
CA TRP A 1123 -6.21 5.43 -26.36
C TRP A 1123 -5.78 6.79 -25.77
N PRO A 1124 -6.05 7.08 -24.48
CA PRO A 1124 -6.99 6.39 -23.56
C PRO A 1124 -8.45 6.70 -23.91
N MET A 1125 -9.39 5.86 -23.44
CA MET A 1125 -10.84 6.14 -23.52
C MET A 1125 -11.43 6.30 -22.13
N GLU A 1126 -12.45 7.14 -22.01
CA GLU A 1126 -13.24 7.27 -20.80
C GLU A 1126 -14.66 6.85 -21.16
N GLY A 1127 -15.26 5.93 -20.40
CA GLY A 1127 -16.63 5.50 -20.66
C GLY A 1127 -16.96 4.09 -20.18
N THR A 1128 -18.24 3.74 -20.24
CA THR A 1128 -18.77 2.49 -19.68
C THR A 1128 -19.65 1.76 -20.68
N VAL A 1129 -19.56 0.43 -20.68
CA VAL A 1129 -20.50 -0.46 -21.37
C VAL A 1129 -21.16 -1.39 -20.34
N ALA A 1130 -22.46 -1.61 -20.48
CA ALA A 1130 -23.20 -2.55 -19.65
C ALA A 1130 -24.16 -3.42 -20.49
N LEU A 1131 -24.40 -4.64 -20.03
CA LEU A 1131 -25.26 -5.66 -20.65
C LEU A 1131 -26.22 -6.24 -19.62
N ASP A 1132 -27.46 -6.49 -20.03
CA ASP A 1132 -28.51 -6.99 -19.16
C ASP A 1132 -29.56 -7.80 -19.92
N ASP A 1133 -30.35 -8.60 -19.22
CA ASP A 1133 -31.52 -9.32 -19.74
C ASP A 1133 -31.24 -10.12 -21.03
N ILE A 1134 -30.18 -10.93 -21.00
CA ILE A 1134 -29.81 -11.78 -22.14
C ILE A 1134 -30.81 -12.94 -22.22
N MET A 1135 -31.45 -13.11 -23.37
CA MET A 1135 -32.41 -14.18 -23.63
C MET A 1135 -32.04 -14.92 -24.91
N TYR A 1136 -31.71 -16.20 -24.76
CA TYR A 1136 -31.51 -17.12 -25.87
C TYR A 1136 -32.71 -18.06 -26.04
N SER A 1137 -33.27 -18.09 -27.24
CA SER A 1137 -34.41 -18.95 -27.58
C SER A 1137 -34.03 -19.90 -28.71
N ALA A 1138 -33.87 -21.18 -28.35
CA ALA A 1138 -33.52 -22.23 -29.30
C ALA A 1138 -34.74 -22.65 -30.13
N ARG A 1139 -34.57 -22.83 -31.46
CA ARG A 1139 -35.60 -23.34 -32.39
C ARG A 1139 -36.81 -22.41 -32.57
N VAL A 1140 -36.64 -21.13 -32.23
CA VAL A 1140 -37.66 -20.08 -32.38
C VAL A 1140 -37.00 -18.92 -33.12
N GLY A 1141 -37.42 -18.69 -34.37
CA GLY A 1141 -36.91 -17.57 -35.17
C GLY A 1141 -37.31 -16.21 -34.60
N CYS A 1142 -36.46 -15.19 -34.81
CA CYS A 1142 -36.66 -13.83 -34.27
C CYS A 1142 -37.92 -13.10 -34.76
N HIS A 1143 -38.66 -13.67 -35.72
CA HIS A 1143 -39.88 -13.11 -36.30
C HIS A 1143 -41.18 -13.69 -35.75
N SER A 1144 -41.12 -14.60 -34.79
CA SER A 1144 -42.32 -15.07 -34.08
C SER A 1144 -42.73 -14.04 -33.01
N SER A 1145 -43.92 -13.44 -33.15
CA SER A 1145 -44.54 -12.72 -32.04
C SER A 1145 -44.83 -13.72 -30.91
N PRO A 1146 -44.77 -13.31 -29.63
CA PRO A 1146 -45.21 -14.20 -28.56
C PRO A 1146 -46.66 -14.61 -28.82
N GLU A 1147 -46.93 -15.91 -28.92
CA GLU A 1147 -48.26 -16.43 -28.62
C GLU A 1147 -48.52 -16.10 -27.15
N SER A 1148 -49.22 -14.99 -26.93
CA SER A 1148 -49.91 -14.75 -25.68
C SER A 1148 -50.85 -15.94 -25.43
N PRO A 1149 -50.80 -16.62 -24.27
CA PRO A 1149 -51.90 -17.49 -23.89
C PRO A 1149 -53.15 -16.61 -23.80
N VAL A 1150 -54.10 -16.88 -24.68
CA VAL A 1150 -55.43 -16.28 -24.65
C VAL A 1150 -56.13 -16.82 -23.40
N GLU A 1151 -56.05 -16.07 -22.31
CA GLU A 1151 -57.03 -16.16 -21.24
C GLU A 1151 -58.20 -15.25 -21.63
N GLU A 1152 -59.31 -15.85 -22.05
CA GLU A 1152 -60.55 -15.16 -22.35
C GLU A 1152 -61.03 -14.40 -21.11
N LYS A 1153 -60.93 -13.06 -21.14
CA LYS A 1153 -61.68 -12.18 -20.22
C LYS A 1153 -63.06 -11.91 -20.85
N PRO A 1154 -64.17 -12.33 -20.23
CA PRO A 1154 -65.48 -11.89 -20.67
C PRO A 1154 -65.68 -10.43 -20.25
N SER A 1155 -65.96 -9.58 -21.22
CA SER A 1155 -66.40 -8.20 -21.02
C SER A 1155 -67.89 -8.19 -20.69
N GLY A 1156 -68.24 -7.60 -19.53
CA GLY A 1156 -69.62 -7.21 -19.24
C GLY A 1156 -69.99 -7.20 -17.76
N SER A 1157 -69.73 -6.08 -17.07
CA SER A 1157 -70.79 -5.31 -16.39
C SER A 1157 -70.18 -4.19 -15.55
N PHE A 1158 -70.42 -2.98 -16.04
CA PHE A 1158 -70.05 -1.69 -15.50
C PHE A 1158 -71.01 -1.27 -14.38
N VAL A 1159 -71.04 -1.95 -13.22
CA VAL A 1159 -71.66 -1.42 -11.97
C VAL A 1159 -71.06 -2.11 -10.73
N ALA A 1160 -69.83 -1.78 -10.32
CA ALA A 1160 -69.30 -2.25 -9.02
C ALA A 1160 -68.21 -1.37 -8.37
N GLU A 1161 -67.61 -0.41 -9.08
CA GLU A 1161 -66.48 0.38 -8.54
C GLU A 1161 -66.89 1.53 -7.60
N VAL A 1162 -68.13 2.01 -7.66
CA VAL A 1162 -68.60 3.09 -6.75
C VAL A 1162 -69.01 2.55 -5.38
N ALA A 1163 -69.36 1.28 -5.27
CA ALA A 1163 -69.77 0.66 -4.00
C ALA A 1163 -68.57 0.21 -3.15
N LEU A 1164 -67.49 -0.29 -3.78
CA LEU A 1164 -66.29 -0.73 -3.06
C LEU A 1164 -65.46 0.42 -2.48
N SER A 1165 -65.40 1.55 -3.18
CA SER A 1165 -64.68 2.75 -2.72
C SER A 1165 -65.36 3.40 -1.50
N ALA A 1166 -66.69 3.37 -1.43
CA ALA A 1166 -67.45 3.82 -0.26
C ALA A 1166 -67.31 2.86 0.94
N LEU A 1167 -67.25 1.55 0.70
CA LEU A 1167 -67.04 0.52 1.73
C LEU A 1167 -65.62 0.59 2.31
N LEU A 1168 -64.60 0.81 1.48
CA LEU A 1168 -63.22 0.94 1.93
C LEU A 1168 -63.02 2.20 2.80
N ALA A 1169 -63.64 3.32 2.44
CA ALA A 1169 -63.60 4.55 3.23
C ALA A 1169 -64.27 4.37 4.62
N LEU A 1170 -65.39 3.64 4.70
CA LEU A 1170 -66.05 3.34 5.98
C LEU A 1170 -65.22 2.41 6.87
N VAL A 1171 -64.52 1.43 6.29
CA VAL A 1171 -63.62 0.54 7.04
C VAL A 1171 -62.41 1.30 7.60
N ILE A 1172 -61.83 2.22 6.82
CA ILE A 1172 -60.71 3.05 7.28
C ILE A 1172 -61.15 3.98 8.43
N VAL A 1173 -62.32 4.60 8.34
CA VAL A 1173 -62.85 5.46 9.43
C VAL A 1173 -63.14 4.63 10.69
N ALA A 1174 -63.64 3.40 10.55
CA ALA A 1174 -63.85 2.50 11.69
C ALA A 1174 -62.54 2.06 12.36
N LEU A 1175 -61.48 1.80 11.58
CA LEU A 1175 -60.15 1.45 12.10
C LEU A 1175 -59.48 2.62 12.82
N VAL A 1176 -59.62 3.85 12.30
CA VAL A 1176 -59.11 5.07 12.97
C VAL A 1176 -59.88 5.33 14.27
N ALA A 1177 -61.20 5.12 14.30
CA ALA A 1177 -61.98 5.23 15.52
C ALA A 1177 -61.61 4.16 16.56
N ALA A 1178 -61.36 2.91 16.12
CA ALA A 1178 -60.92 1.82 16.98
C ALA A 1178 -59.49 2.05 17.53
N GLY A 1179 -58.58 2.56 16.70
CA GLY A 1179 -57.22 2.96 17.10
C GLY A 1179 -57.23 4.13 18.09
N GLY A 1180 -58.07 5.13 17.87
CA GLY A 1180 -58.28 6.24 18.81
C GLY A 1180 -58.86 5.79 20.15
N TRP A 1181 -59.80 4.83 20.14
CA TRP A 1181 -60.37 4.26 21.36
C TRP A 1181 -59.38 3.37 22.11
N TYR A 1182 -58.53 2.62 21.41
CA TYR A 1182 -57.46 1.80 21.99
C TYR A 1182 -56.37 2.67 22.63
N TRP A 1183 -55.98 3.76 21.97
CA TRP A 1183 -54.99 4.72 22.47
C TRP A 1183 -55.48 5.48 23.72
N LEU A 1184 -56.77 5.88 23.74
CA LEU A 1184 -57.40 6.47 24.93
C LEU A 1184 -57.55 5.48 26.10
N LYS A 1185 -57.67 4.18 25.81
CA LYS A 1185 -57.72 3.11 26.83
C LYS A 1185 -56.35 2.79 27.43
N GLN A 1186 -55.28 2.83 26.63
CA GLN A 1186 -53.91 2.62 27.12
C GLN A 1186 -53.40 3.77 28.01
N ARG A 1187 -53.83 5.02 27.77
CA ARG A 1187 -53.45 6.16 28.63
C ARG A 1187 -54.04 6.11 30.06
N ARG A 1188 -55.01 5.25 30.34
CA ARG A 1188 -55.62 5.11 31.69
C ARG A 1188 -55.02 4.01 32.57
N LEU A 1189 -54.05 3.23 32.08
CA LEU A 1189 -53.53 2.04 32.80
C LEU A 1189 -52.02 2.01 33.06
N ALA A 1190 -51.25 3.01 32.64
CA ALA A 1190 -49.81 3.09 32.90
C ALA A 1190 -49.47 4.05 34.06
N SER A 1191 -49.89 3.69 35.27
CA SER A 1191 -49.25 4.16 36.50
C SER A 1191 -49.02 2.95 37.41
N ARG A 1192 -47.93 2.22 37.18
CA ARG A 1192 -47.31 1.29 38.15
C ARG A 1192 -46.04 0.71 37.54
N THR A 1193 -44.89 1.11 38.09
CA THR A 1193 -43.66 0.32 38.10
C THR A 1193 -43.89 -0.97 38.88
N PRO A 1194 -43.17 -2.05 38.54
CA PRO A 1194 -42.20 -2.57 39.49
C PRO A 1194 -40.88 -3.08 38.89
N THR A 1195 -39.97 -3.27 39.83
CA THR A 1195 -38.54 -3.58 39.85
C THR A 1195 -38.12 -5.00 39.43
N GLU A 1196 -36.87 -5.07 38.95
CA GLU A 1196 -35.85 -6.14 39.02
C GLU A 1196 -36.21 -7.61 38.72
N ASN A 1197 -35.43 -8.23 37.80
CA ASN A 1197 -34.58 -9.35 38.22
C ASN A 1197 -33.40 -9.60 37.27
N ASN A 1198 -32.27 -9.94 37.90
CA ASN A 1198 -30.94 -10.13 37.35
C ASN A 1198 -30.75 -11.59 36.89
N SER A 1199 -30.37 -11.83 35.64
CA SER A 1199 -29.76 -13.10 35.21
C SER A 1199 -28.83 -12.89 34.01
N SER A 1200 -27.56 -13.21 34.23
CA SER A 1200 -26.47 -13.24 33.27
C SER A 1200 -26.57 -14.42 32.29
N GLN A 1201 -26.66 -14.15 30.98
CA GLN A 1201 -26.14 -15.01 29.88
C GLN A 1201 -26.37 -14.33 28.51
N GLY A 1202 -25.28 -14.06 27.77
CA GLY A 1202 -25.21 -14.09 26.30
C GLY A 1202 -25.70 -12.87 25.49
N PHE A 1203 -24.75 -11.99 25.11
CA PHE A 1203 -24.63 -11.25 23.85
C PHE A 1203 -25.89 -10.69 23.14
N ASP A 1204 -26.07 -9.35 23.20
CA ASP A 1204 -26.91 -8.54 22.31
C ASP A 1204 -26.04 -7.87 21.22
N ASN A 1205 -25.78 -8.61 20.13
CA ASN A 1205 -25.36 -8.03 18.86
C ASN A 1205 -26.55 -8.15 17.89
N ILE A 1206 -26.83 -7.09 17.14
CA ILE A 1206 -28.01 -6.93 16.28
C ILE A 1206 -28.16 -8.17 15.37
N THR A 1207 -29.38 -8.68 15.24
CA THR A 1207 -29.73 -9.87 14.45
C THR A 1207 -29.11 -9.81 13.05
N PHE A 1208 -28.22 -10.76 12.74
CA PHE A 1208 -27.75 -11.05 11.39
C PHE A 1208 -28.97 -11.17 10.45
N ARG A 1209 -28.95 -10.47 9.31
CA ARG A 1209 -29.90 -10.73 8.23
C ARG A 1209 -29.48 -12.02 7.53
N ASP A 1210 -29.98 -13.15 8.01
CA ASP A 1210 -30.06 -14.40 7.24
C ASP A 1210 -31.47 -14.55 6.65
#